data_AF-A0A372RSF7-F1
#
_entry.id   AF-A0A372RSF7-F1
#
_cell.length_a   1.000
_cell.length_b   1.000
_cell.length_c   1.000
_cell.angle_alpha   90.00
_cell.angle_beta   90.00
_cell.angle_gamma   90.00
#
_symmetry.space_group_name_H-M   'P 1'
#
loop_
_entity.id
_entity.type
_entity.pdbx_description
1 polymer ?
#
loop_
_entity_poly.entity_id
_entity_poly.type
_entity_poly.pdbx_seq_one_letter_code
_entity_poly.pdbx_strand_id
1 'polypeptide(L)'
;MSDNIGMQDTENTNESITNLIEEAIVKEHLKFYEYEQFSNFQQIGSGNSGKVYRANWKNSEKKFAIKSFYNFNNITLKEIIRELKIQREVDVRDNIMYCHGITKFESENHDNNYNYMLVMECADGGSLRDYLKNNFNKLAWSDKYLMAYQLACAVSCLYNKGIVHCDLHSGNILVHQNKIKLADFGLSKRIRASSNFQSKLFDMVPYVDPKTFNGQRNDNNQTTQTYTLNTLNEKCDVYSIGVLLWEISSGRRPFYDCYNVNLILEISKGLRETIIPDTPEDYIKIYTKCWDNEPDNRPTIYQVVNWLKEIISNTVVTQNTQFSSKQELNGNLGSQRELSQFIQNFDKVNIQEIDPIILSNEREKVLFEKGFDVIDEVNDYIIKLVNRGIEWQMLKRQIIDYFVNYNINLQEMYKWLLNNQNNSNSIFLFGYFNFYGIGVKRNYKKAFNLFVDASKNHIFARYFVGNCYRHGNGTIKNDQLAFEYYKRSANKNFTNGQLDTGYCYKYGIGIEKDLKKALYWYEKAANNGNTMAMYNLGRSYLNGEGVEKDYNKSFELFKQSAEGGYSGGIMMLGYCYHKGIGTKIDKQKSFELYQSSANLGSMVAQYNLGNMYKHGDGIIKDIDKAIYWYGKSSKQGYQDAQYKLEKLLNS
;
A
#
# COMPACT_ATOMS: atom_id res chain seq x y z
N MET A 1 -27.87 -46.82 6.87
CA MET A 1 -26.41 -46.71 6.98
C MET A 1 -26.01 -45.52 6.13
N SER A 2 -25.67 -44.44 6.81
CA SER A 2 -25.41 -43.11 6.27
C SER A 2 -23.91 -42.86 6.39
N ASP A 3 -23.21 -42.82 5.27
CA ASP A 3 -21.82 -42.39 5.26
C ASP A 3 -21.77 -40.88 5.05
N ASN A 4 -21.47 -40.20 6.16
CA ASN A 4 -21.09 -38.81 6.24
C ASN A 4 -19.75 -38.60 5.51
N ILE A 5 -19.74 -37.76 4.48
CA ILE A 5 -18.53 -37.06 4.07
C ILE A 5 -18.80 -35.57 4.32
N GLY A 6 -18.34 -35.08 5.48
CA GLY A 6 -18.28 -33.66 5.76
C GLY A 6 -17.08 -33.05 5.05
N MET A 7 -17.31 -32.05 4.20
CA MET A 7 -16.24 -31.18 3.70
C MET A 7 -15.83 -30.20 4.80
N GLN A 8 -14.72 -30.51 5.46
CA GLN A 8 -13.85 -29.55 6.13
C GLN A 8 -13.07 -28.79 5.06
N ASP A 9 -13.52 -27.61 4.63
CA ASP A 9 -12.79 -26.75 3.69
C ASP A 9 -12.53 -25.37 4.27
N THR A 10 -11.77 -25.32 5.37
CA THR A 10 -11.07 -24.07 5.79
C THR A 10 -9.63 -24.29 6.28
N GLU A 11 -9.18 -25.54 6.48
CA GLU A 11 -7.79 -25.84 6.89
C GLU A 11 -6.82 -26.05 5.71
N ASN A 12 -7.33 -26.26 4.48
CA ASN A 12 -6.55 -26.83 3.37
C ASN A 12 -5.65 -25.85 2.56
N THR A 13 -5.75 -24.52 2.77
CA THR A 13 -4.95 -23.54 1.98
C THR A 13 -3.61 -23.18 2.61
N ASN A 14 -3.48 -23.20 3.93
CA ASN A 14 -2.21 -22.97 4.63
C ASN A 14 -1.24 -24.14 4.40
N GLU A 15 -1.79 -25.36 4.42
CA GLU A 15 -1.05 -26.59 4.15
C GLU A 15 -0.51 -26.58 2.71
N SER A 16 -1.32 -26.18 1.74
CA SER A 16 -0.94 -26.13 0.31
C SER A 16 0.26 -25.20 0.01
N ILE A 17 0.35 -24.00 0.60
CA ILE A 17 1.48 -23.07 0.31
C ILE A 17 2.71 -23.39 1.16
N THR A 18 2.53 -23.85 2.40
CA THR A 18 3.66 -24.32 3.22
C THR A 18 4.33 -25.53 2.56
N ASN A 19 3.53 -26.42 1.96
CA ASN A 19 4.02 -27.53 1.14
C ASN A 19 4.86 -27.06 -0.05
N LEU A 20 4.61 -25.90 -0.66
CA LEU A 20 5.44 -25.37 -1.75
C LEU A 20 6.84 -24.94 -1.28
N ILE A 21 6.96 -24.37 -0.08
CA ILE A 21 8.28 -24.02 0.48
C ILE A 21 9.03 -25.28 0.87
N GLU A 22 8.37 -26.20 1.58
CA GLU A 22 8.96 -27.48 1.98
C GLU A 22 9.37 -28.31 0.74
N GLU A 23 8.53 -28.34 -0.30
CA GLU A 23 8.88 -28.96 -1.59
C GLU A 23 10.06 -28.26 -2.28
N ALA A 24 10.15 -26.93 -2.23
CA ALA A 24 11.29 -26.18 -2.77
C ALA A 24 12.58 -26.43 -1.97
N ILE A 25 12.49 -26.69 -0.67
CA ILE A 25 13.62 -27.11 0.17
C ILE A 25 14.05 -28.53 -0.22
N VAL A 26 13.11 -29.48 -0.28
CA VAL A 26 13.38 -30.89 -0.61
C VAL A 26 13.96 -31.05 -2.02
N LYS A 27 13.49 -30.26 -2.99
CA LYS A 27 14.00 -30.24 -4.37
C LYS A 27 15.30 -29.43 -4.54
N GLU A 28 15.91 -28.99 -3.43
CA GLU A 28 17.13 -28.17 -3.39
C GLU A 28 17.06 -26.86 -4.19
N HIS A 29 15.84 -26.41 -4.51
CA HIS A 29 15.65 -25.13 -5.16
C HIS A 29 15.87 -23.99 -4.18
N LEU A 30 15.60 -24.18 -2.89
CA LEU A 30 15.77 -23.18 -1.84
C LEU A 30 16.60 -23.77 -0.70
N LYS A 31 17.72 -23.12 -0.38
CA LYS A 31 18.58 -23.57 0.71
C LYS A 31 17.93 -23.31 2.07
N PHE A 32 17.85 -24.34 2.90
CA PHE A 32 17.39 -24.24 4.28
C PHE A 32 18.59 -24.16 5.24
N TYR A 33 18.48 -23.32 6.27
CA TYR A 33 19.46 -23.15 7.34
C TYR A 33 18.81 -23.53 8.67
N GLU A 34 19.36 -24.52 9.36
CA GLU A 34 18.94 -24.90 10.71
C GLU A 34 19.06 -23.71 11.67
N TYR A 35 17.97 -23.39 12.39
CA TYR A 35 17.89 -22.18 13.21
C TYR A 35 18.90 -22.21 14.37
N GLU A 36 19.14 -23.38 14.94
CA GLU A 36 20.02 -23.64 16.08
C GLU A 36 21.51 -23.41 15.75
N GLN A 37 21.84 -23.32 14.46
CA GLN A 37 23.18 -22.97 14.00
C GLN A 37 23.43 -21.46 14.00
N PHE A 38 22.40 -20.64 14.19
CA PHE A 38 22.55 -19.21 14.40
C PHE A 38 22.70 -18.89 15.90
N SER A 39 23.61 -17.97 16.20
CA SER A 39 23.85 -17.50 17.57
C SER A 39 24.09 -15.99 17.59
N ASN A 40 24.04 -15.39 18.79
CA ASN A 40 24.32 -13.96 18.99
C ASN A 40 23.42 -13.03 18.15
N PHE A 41 22.11 -13.24 18.21
CA PHE A 41 21.13 -12.40 17.51
C PHE A 41 21.14 -10.98 18.06
N GLN A 42 21.56 -10.02 17.22
CA GLN A 42 21.50 -8.60 17.52
C GLN A 42 20.55 -7.92 16.55
N GLN A 43 19.50 -7.28 17.04
CA GLN A 43 18.60 -6.52 16.19
C GLN A 43 19.36 -5.33 15.57
N ILE A 44 19.45 -5.30 14.24
CA ILE A 44 20.15 -4.25 13.47
C ILE A 44 19.19 -3.34 12.70
N GLY A 45 17.92 -3.74 12.57
CA GLY A 45 16.92 -2.95 11.88
C GLY A 45 15.49 -3.38 12.21
N SER A 46 14.55 -2.46 11.98
CA SER A 46 13.11 -2.76 11.99
C SER A 46 12.44 -1.98 10.87
N GLY A 47 12.00 -2.71 9.84
CA GLY A 47 11.24 -2.18 8.71
C GLY A 47 9.74 -2.33 8.89
N ASN A 48 8.99 -2.08 7.81
CA ASN A 48 7.53 -2.26 7.77
C ASN A 48 7.16 -3.75 7.81
N SER A 49 7.97 -4.62 7.22
CA SER A 49 7.72 -6.06 7.09
C SER A 49 8.13 -6.89 8.30
N GLY A 50 9.02 -6.38 9.14
CA GLY A 50 9.51 -7.10 10.29
C GLY A 50 10.82 -6.56 10.82
N LYS A 51 11.52 -7.41 11.59
CA LYS A 51 12.81 -7.07 12.21
C LYS A 51 13.94 -7.75 11.46
N VAL A 52 15.09 -7.11 11.44
CA VAL A 52 16.32 -7.68 10.90
C VAL A 52 17.31 -7.84 12.04
N TYR A 53 17.85 -9.05 12.17
CA TYR A 53 18.83 -9.41 13.17
C TYR A 53 20.14 -9.78 12.48
N ARG A 54 21.27 -9.31 13.00
CA ARG A 54 22.55 -9.90 12.68
C ARG A 54 22.74 -11.13 13.54
N ALA A 55 23.13 -12.26 12.94
CA ALA A 55 23.44 -13.49 13.65
C ALA A 55 24.75 -14.09 13.15
N ASN A 56 25.48 -14.74 14.05
CA ASN A 56 26.69 -15.49 13.74
C ASN A 56 26.31 -16.92 13.36
N TRP A 57 26.91 -17.45 12.29
CA TRP A 57 26.78 -18.85 11.93
C TRP A 57 27.81 -19.71 12.67
N LYS A 58 27.33 -20.73 13.40
CA LYS A 58 28.12 -21.59 14.27
C LYS A 58 29.34 -22.16 13.55
N ASN A 59 30.47 -22.23 14.28
CA ASN A 59 31.76 -22.73 13.78
C ASN A 59 32.30 -21.97 12.55
N SER A 60 31.89 -20.72 12.33
CA SER A 60 32.44 -19.85 11.29
C SER A 60 32.49 -18.39 11.74
N GLU A 61 33.33 -17.60 11.08
CA GLU A 61 33.33 -16.14 11.24
C GLU A 61 32.22 -15.45 10.42
N LYS A 62 31.41 -16.22 9.67
CA LYS A 62 30.37 -15.68 8.81
C LYS A 62 29.20 -15.13 9.63
N LYS A 63 28.73 -13.97 9.19
CA LYS A 63 27.58 -13.26 9.76
C LYS A 63 26.48 -13.17 8.70
N PHE A 64 25.25 -13.39 9.11
CA PHE A 64 24.06 -13.27 8.28
C PHE A 64 23.11 -12.22 8.84
N ALA A 65 22.34 -11.61 7.95
CA ALA A 65 21.17 -10.83 8.30
C ALA A 65 19.93 -11.72 8.23
N ILE A 66 19.26 -11.93 9.35
CA ILE A 66 18.06 -12.75 9.50
C ILE A 66 16.85 -11.82 9.58
N LYS A 67 15.99 -11.85 8.56
CA LYS A 67 14.78 -11.03 8.48
C LYS A 67 13.57 -11.82 8.96
N SER A 68 12.99 -11.39 10.08
CA SER A 68 11.73 -11.88 10.61
C SER A 68 10.54 -11.08 10.06
N PHE A 69 9.32 -11.55 10.29
CA PHE A 69 8.09 -10.88 9.87
C PHE A 69 7.12 -10.70 11.05
N TYR A 70 6.40 -9.56 11.11
CA TYR A 70 5.55 -9.20 12.27
C TYR A 70 4.25 -10.02 12.38
N ASN A 71 3.67 -10.42 11.25
CA ASN A 71 2.39 -11.16 11.18
C ASN A 71 2.51 -12.26 10.13
N PHE A 72 3.07 -13.41 10.51
CA PHE A 72 3.24 -14.53 9.60
C PHE A 72 1.85 -15.11 9.21
N ASN A 73 1.51 -15.04 7.93
CA ASN A 73 0.26 -15.54 7.35
C ASN A 73 0.49 -15.85 5.86
N ASN A 74 -0.52 -16.38 5.16
CA ASN A 74 -0.39 -16.72 3.73
C ASN A 74 0.02 -15.54 2.84
N ILE A 75 -0.31 -14.30 3.23
CA ILE A 75 0.12 -13.11 2.49
C ILE A 75 1.63 -12.96 2.64
N THR A 76 2.14 -12.95 3.88
CA THR A 76 3.58 -12.90 4.18
C THR A 76 4.36 -14.02 3.48
N LEU A 77 3.80 -15.24 3.46
CA LEU A 77 4.39 -16.40 2.79
C LEU A 77 4.47 -16.22 1.26
N LYS A 78 3.39 -15.74 0.61
CA LYS A 78 3.39 -15.40 -0.82
C LYS A 78 4.43 -14.31 -1.15
N GLU A 79 4.61 -13.33 -0.27
CA GLU A 79 5.61 -12.28 -0.46
C GLU A 79 7.04 -12.80 -0.32
N ILE A 80 7.32 -13.71 0.62
CA ILE A 80 8.62 -14.40 0.73
C ILE A 80 8.93 -15.14 -0.58
N ILE A 81 7.96 -15.90 -1.11
CA ILE A 81 8.12 -16.63 -2.37
C ILE A 81 8.40 -15.66 -3.53
N ARG A 82 7.71 -14.52 -3.57
CA ARG A 82 7.90 -13.51 -4.61
C ARG A 82 9.29 -12.87 -4.55
N GLU A 83 9.72 -12.45 -3.37
CA GLU A 83 11.06 -11.90 -3.15
C GLU A 83 12.14 -12.88 -3.60
N LEU A 84 12.00 -14.16 -3.23
CA LEU A 84 12.91 -15.23 -3.66
C LEU A 84 12.92 -15.44 -5.18
N LYS A 85 11.77 -15.30 -5.86
CA LYS A 85 11.68 -15.36 -7.33
C LYS A 85 12.41 -14.20 -7.98
N ILE A 86 12.16 -12.97 -7.52
CA ILE A 86 12.80 -11.76 -8.05
C ILE A 86 14.33 -11.86 -7.91
N GLN A 87 14.81 -12.28 -6.74
CA GLN A 87 16.24 -12.40 -6.50
C GLN A 87 16.92 -13.51 -7.33
N ARG A 88 16.17 -14.51 -7.82
CA ARG A 88 16.69 -15.49 -8.79
C ARG A 88 16.71 -14.96 -10.22
N GLU A 89 15.75 -14.10 -10.58
CA GLU A 89 15.62 -13.57 -11.94
C GLU A 89 16.62 -12.46 -12.25
N VAL A 90 17.04 -11.70 -11.23
CA VAL A 90 17.95 -10.56 -11.38
C VAL A 90 19.41 -10.99 -11.06
N ASP A 91 20.06 -11.68 -12.00
CA ASP A 91 21.47 -12.12 -11.88
C ASP A 91 22.46 -10.97 -12.09
N VAL A 92 22.51 -10.02 -11.15
CA VAL A 92 23.60 -9.04 -11.02
C VAL A 92 24.11 -9.08 -9.59
N ARG A 93 25.03 -10.01 -9.33
CA ARG A 93 25.48 -10.44 -8.00
C ARG A 93 26.12 -9.34 -7.13
N ASP A 94 26.54 -8.22 -7.73
CA ASP A 94 27.33 -7.21 -7.01
C ASP A 94 26.50 -6.08 -6.38
N ASN A 95 25.33 -5.73 -6.92
CA ASN A 95 24.56 -4.55 -6.48
C ASN A 95 23.14 -4.84 -5.96
N ILE A 96 22.80 -6.12 -5.83
CA ILE A 96 21.56 -6.60 -5.21
C ILE A 96 21.89 -7.37 -3.94
N MET A 97 21.11 -7.15 -2.88
CA MET A 97 21.24 -7.88 -1.64
C MET A 97 20.92 -9.36 -1.85
N TYR A 98 21.87 -10.24 -1.54
CA TYR A 98 21.72 -11.67 -1.81
C TYR A 98 20.96 -12.38 -0.68
N CYS A 99 19.89 -13.13 -1.01
CA CYS A 99 19.30 -14.10 -0.08
C CYS A 99 19.98 -15.45 -0.24
N HIS A 100 20.58 -15.91 0.84
CA HIS A 100 21.23 -17.20 0.92
C HIS A 100 20.25 -18.36 1.07
N GLY A 101 19.03 -18.10 1.55
CA GLY A 101 18.03 -19.14 1.83
C GLY A 101 17.05 -18.73 2.92
N ILE A 102 16.44 -19.72 3.57
CA ILE A 102 15.46 -19.52 4.63
C ILE A 102 15.81 -20.33 5.88
N THR A 103 15.27 -19.91 7.02
CA THR A 103 15.32 -20.63 8.30
C THR A 103 13.93 -20.58 8.95
N LYS A 104 13.61 -21.50 9.85
CA LYS A 104 12.31 -21.52 10.55
C LYS A 104 12.55 -21.56 12.05
N PHE A 105 11.76 -20.79 12.80
CA PHE A 105 11.78 -20.81 14.25
C PHE A 105 10.48 -21.42 14.78
N GLU A 106 10.59 -22.43 15.64
CA GLU A 106 9.47 -23.02 16.37
C GLU A 106 9.27 -22.26 17.69
N SER A 107 8.08 -21.69 17.90
CA SER A 107 7.74 -21.09 19.19
C SER A 107 7.14 -22.15 20.11
N GLU A 108 7.46 -22.11 21.41
CA GLU A 108 6.98 -23.07 22.42
C GLU A 108 5.45 -23.11 22.62
N ASN A 109 4.69 -22.22 21.98
CA ASN A 109 3.23 -22.24 22.01
C ASN A 109 2.70 -23.15 20.88
N HIS A 110 1.97 -24.20 21.27
CA HIS A 110 1.43 -25.32 20.47
C HIS A 110 0.47 -24.99 19.30
N ASP A 111 0.48 -23.77 18.74
CA ASP A 111 -0.15 -23.51 17.45
C ASP A 111 0.88 -23.81 16.35
N ASN A 112 0.57 -24.75 15.45
CA ASN A 112 1.41 -25.24 14.31
C ASN A 112 1.82 -24.15 13.27
N ASN A 113 2.18 -22.95 13.68
CA ASN A 113 2.62 -21.84 12.82
C ASN A 113 4.14 -21.72 12.84
N TYR A 114 4.81 -22.35 11.88
CA TYR A 114 6.23 -22.11 11.61
C TYR A 114 6.45 -20.64 11.23
N ASN A 115 7.37 -19.97 11.93
CA ASN A 115 7.78 -18.61 11.57
C ASN A 115 9.00 -18.68 10.64
N TYR A 116 8.77 -18.66 9.33
CA TYR A 116 9.85 -18.60 8.35
C TYR A 116 10.53 -17.22 8.36
N MET A 117 11.86 -17.21 8.21
CA MET A 117 12.71 -16.04 8.16
C MET A 117 13.63 -16.11 6.94
N LEU A 118 13.98 -14.97 6.36
CA LEU A 118 14.97 -14.91 5.26
C LEU A 118 16.38 -14.83 5.82
N VAL A 119 17.29 -15.64 5.28
CA VAL A 119 18.73 -15.59 5.55
C VAL A 119 19.39 -14.80 4.44
N MET A 120 19.91 -13.61 4.76
CA MET A 120 20.44 -12.66 3.79
C MET A 120 21.92 -12.32 4.05
N GLU A 121 22.59 -11.84 3.01
CA GLU A 121 23.91 -11.22 3.10
C GLU A 121 23.90 -10.08 4.15
N CYS A 122 24.96 -9.99 4.95
CA CYS A 122 25.06 -9.00 6.01
C CYS A 122 25.86 -7.78 5.52
N ALA A 123 25.17 -6.67 5.23
CA ALA A 123 25.82 -5.41 4.91
C ALA A 123 26.51 -4.79 6.13
N ASP A 124 27.81 -4.55 6.04
CA ASP A 124 28.66 -4.00 7.11
C ASP A 124 28.57 -2.47 7.22
N GLY A 125 28.26 -1.77 6.13
CA GLY A 125 28.06 -0.31 6.10
C GLY A 125 26.67 0.15 6.53
N GLY A 126 25.73 -0.77 6.76
CA GLY A 126 24.35 -0.44 7.14
C GLY A 126 23.55 0.20 5.98
N SER A 127 22.55 1.01 6.33
CA SER A 127 21.77 1.75 5.32
C SER A 127 22.60 2.87 4.70
N LEU A 128 22.30 3.25 3.45
CA LEU A 128 22.95 4.37 2.77
C LEU A 128 22.82 5.65 3.59
N ARG A 129 21.66 5.84 4.25
CA ARG A 129 21.41 6.96 5.16
C ARG A 129 22.43 7.01 6.30
N ASP A 130 22.61 5.90 7.00
CA ASP A 130 23.54 5.81 8.13
C ASP A 130 24.98 5.86 7.67
N TYR A 131 25.28 5.24 6.52
CA TYR A 131 26.59 5.22 5.92
C TYR A 131 27.07 6.64 5.55
N LEU A 132 26.22 7.41 4.86
CA LEU A 132 26.51 8.80 4.54
C LEU A 132 26.68 9.62 5.82
N LYS A 133 25.76 9.51 6.79
CA LYS A 133 25.88 10.22 8.07
C LYS A 133 27.23 10.00 8.77
N ASN A 134 27.76 8.79 8.72
CA ASN A 134 28.98 8.42 9.45
C ASN A 134 30.27 8.58 8.64
N ASN A 135 30.20 8.53 7.29
CA ASN A 135 31.38 8.47 6.44
C ASN A 135 31.48 9.57 5.39
N PHE A 136 30.51 10.50 5.30
CA PHE A 136 30.48 11.50 4.23
C PHE A 136 31.78 12.29 4.04
N ASN A 137 32.42 12.72 5.13
CA ASN A 137 33.68 13.48 5.08
C ASN A 137 34.87 12.67 4.54
N LYS A 138 34.74 11.35 4.43
CA LYS A 138 35.76 10.44 3.87
C LYS A 138 35.51 10.13 2.39
N LEU A 139 34.34 10.49 1.85
CA LEU A 139 33.96 10.15 0.48
C LEU A 139 34.45 11.22 -0.49
N ALA A 140 35.34 10.82 -1.40
CA ALA A 140 35.70 11.64 -2.54
C ALA A 140 34.57 11.63 -3.58
N TRP A 141 34.62 12.57 -4.53
CA TRP A 141 33.66 12.61 -5.64
C TRP A 141 33.68 11.33 -6.50
N SER A 142 34.85 10.68 -6.64
CA SER A 142 34.96 9.37 -7.30
C SER A 142 34.09 8.31 -6.63
N ASP A 143 34.05 8.30 -5.30
CA ASP A 143 33.27 7.33 -4.53
C ASP A 143 31.77 7.63 -4.68
N LYS A 144 31.40 8.91 -4.60
CA LYS A 144 30.01 9.38 -4.80
C LYS A 144 29.49 9.03 -6.21
N TYR A 145 30.30 9.23 -7.25
CA TYR A 145 29.96 8.84 -8.62
C TYR A 145 29.79 7.33 -8.75
N LEU A 146 30.67 6.54 -8.13
CA LEU A 146 30.56 5.09 -8.15
C LEU A 146 29.28 4.60 -7.46
N MET A 147 28.96 5.16 -6.29
CA MET A 147 27.72 4.84 -5.58
C MET A 147 26.48 5.20 -6.40
N ALA A 148 26.47 6.38 -7.01
CA ALA A 148 25.41 6.83 -7.93
C ALA A 148 25.24 5.88 -9.12
N TYR A 149 26.35 5.51 -9.76
CA TYR A 149 26.37 4.63 -10.92
C TYR A 149 25.86 3.23 -10.56
N GLN A 150 26.37 2.63 -9.48
CA GLN A 150 25.94 1.33 -8.98
C GLN A 150 24.44 1.28 -8.67
N LEU A 151 23.92 2.34 -8.06
CA LEU A 151 22.49 2.47 -7.76
C LEU A 151 21.65 2.54 -9.04
N ALA A 152 22.04 3.37 -10.01
CA ALA A 152 21.34 3.48 -11.29
C ALA A 152 21.39 2.15 -12.08
N CYS A 153 22.54 1.47 -12.07
CA CYS A 153 22.73 0.14 -12.63
C CYS A 153 21.77 -0.88 -12.00
N ALA A 154 21.71 -0.97 -10.67
CA ALA A 154 20.83 -1.90 -9.96
C ALA A 154 19.35 -1.71 -10.36
N VAL A 155 18.88 -0.46 -10.45
CA VAL A 155 17.51 -0.17 -10.88
C VAL A 155 17.28 -0.50 -12.35
N SER A 156 18.25 -0.22 -13.24
CA SER A 156 18.15 -0.59 -14.66
C SER A 156 18.01 -2.10 -14.87
N CYS A 157 18.66 -2.90 -14.02
CA CYS A 157 18.57 -4.36 -14.07
C CYS A 157 17.17 -4.87 -13.68
N LEU A 158 16.51 -4.22 -12.71
CA LEU A 158 15.10 -4.52 -12.40
C LEU A 158 14.21 -4.26 -13.62
N TYR A 159 14.48 -3.18 -14.37
CA TYR A 159 13.66 -2.79 -15.51
C TYR A 159 13.83 -3.74 -16.70
N ASN A 160 15.03 -4.26 -16.93
CA ASN A 160 15.26 -5.34 -17.90
C ASN A 160 14.42 -6.60 -17.62
N LYS A 161 13.96 -6.78 -16.37
CA LYS A 161 13.06 -7.88 -15.94
C LYS A 161 11.61 -7.45 -15.81
N GLY A 162 11.26 -6.22 -16.20
CA GLY A 162 9.90 -5.67 -16.11
C GLY A 162 9.45 -5.38 -14.66
N ILE A 163 10.39 -5.15 -13.75
CA ILE A 163 10.14 -4.92 -12.31
C ILE A 163 10.33 -3.43 -11.99
N VAL A 164 9.32 -2.80 -11.40
CA VAL A 164 9.41 -1.42 -10.86
C VAL A 164 9.49 -1.48 -9.34
N HIS A 165 10.48 -0.83 -8.73
CA HIS A 165 10.76 -0.93 -7.29
C HIS A 165 9.71 -0.19 -6.43
N CYS A 166 9.28 0.99 -6.84
CA CYS A 166 8.24 1.83 -6.21
C CYS A 166 8.51 2.28 -4.75
N ASP A 167 9.69 2.01 -4.19
CA ASP A 167 10.02 2.35 -2.80
C ASP A 167 11.53 2.57 -2.58
N LEU A 168 12.15 3.26 -3.53
CA LEU A 168 13.56 3.62 -3.41
C LEU A 168 13.71 4.79 -2.43
N HIS A 169 14.41 4.55 -1.34
CA HIS A 169 14.87 5.57 -0.41
C HIS A 169 16.14 5.10 0.29
N SER A 170 16.89 6.01 0.93
CA SER A 170 18.21 5.70 1.52
C SER A 170 18.19 4.72 2.68
N GLY A 171 16.99 4.33 3.15
CA GLY A 171 16.79 3.27 4.14
C GLY A 171 16.69 1.87 3.55
N ASN A 172 16.30 1.73 2.28
CA ASN A 172 16.21 0.45 1.56
C ASN A 172 17.46 0.16 0.70
N ILE A 173 18.40 1.10 0.67
CA ILE A 173 19.69 0.93 0.02
C ILE A 173 20.71 0.66 1.09
N LEU A 174 21.46 -0.43 0.96
CA LEU A 174 22.50 -0.82 1.91
C LEU A 174 23.88 -0.58 1.30
N VAL A 175 24.89 -0.43 2.16
CA VAL A 175 26.29 -0.35 1.73
C VAL A 175 27.04 -1.54 2.29
N HIS A 176 27.66 -2.32 1.41
CA HIS A 176 28.52 -3.43 1.79
C HIS A 176 29.88 -3.31 1.12
N GLN A 177 30.96 -3.28 1.89
CA GLN A 177 32.33 -3.14 1.35
C GLN A 177 32.44 -1.96 0.34
N ASN A 178 31.90 -0.80 0.72
CA ASN A 178 31.80 0.41 -0.12
C ASN A 178 30.98 0.28 -1.42
N LYS A 179 30.28 -0.84 -1.64
CA LYS A 179 29.36 -1.04 -2.77
C LYS A 179 27.91 -0.83 -2.35
N ILE A 180 27.11 -0.26 -3.25
CA ILE A 180 25.65 -0.19 -3.11
C ILE A 180 25.05 -1.59 -3.26
N LYS A 181 24.16 -1.94 -2.34
CA LYS A 181 23.34 -3.16 -2.35
C LYS A 181 21.87 -2.76 -2.23
N LEU A 182 21.13 -2.92 -3.31
CA LEU A 182 19.69 -2.67 -3.33
C LEU A 182 18.97 -3.81 -2.60
N ALA A 183 18.09 -3.47 -1.66
CA ALA A 183 17.35 -4.42 -0.85
C ALA A 183 15.84 -4.13 -0.92
N ASP A 184 15.03 -5.11 -0.51
CA ASP A 184 13.58 -5.02 -0.34
C ASP A 184 12.79 -4.72 -1.64
N PHE A 185 12.73 -5.71 -2.55
CA PHE A 185 12.10 -5.63 -3.88
C PHE A 185 10.55 -5.72 -3.87
N GLY A 186 9.89 -5.01 -2.95
CA GLY A 186 8.44 -4.85 -2.95
C GLY A 186 7.70 -5.28 -1.68
N LEU A 187 8.40 -5.71 -0.63
CA LEU A 187 7.82 -6.03 0.68
C LEU A 187 7.10 -4.84 1.34
N SER A 188 7.45 -3.60 0.99
CA SER A 188 6.95 -2.39 1.63
C SER A 188 5.69 -1.79 1.00
N LYS A 189 5.32 -2.17 -0.23
CA LYS A 189 4.20 -1.55 -0.97
C LYS A 189 2.83 -1.93 -0.42
N ARG A 190 2.64 -3.17 0.07
CA ARG A 190 1.31 -3.65 0.54
C ARG A 190 1.15 -3.71 2.06
N ILE A 191 2.24 -3.68 2.82
CA ILE A 191 2.15 -3.45 4.27
C ILE A 191 1.71 -2.01 4.54
N ARG A 192 2.13 -1.05 3.68
CA ARG A 192 1.59 0.32 3.69
C ARG A 192 0.07 0.40 3.52
N ALA A 193 -0.56 -0.55 2.83
CA ALA A 193 -2.01 -0.61 2.64
C ALA A 193 -2.75 -1.29 3.81
N SER A 194 -2.04 -1.96 4.72
CA SER A 194 -2.60 -2.72 5.85
C SER A 194 -2.15 -2.24 7.23
N SER A 195 -1.17 -1.33 7.33
CA SER A 195 -0.64 -0.83 8.61
C SER A 195 -0.98 0.64 8.87
N ASN A 196 -1.63 0.93 10.01
CA ASN A 196 -1.86 2.26 10.56
C ASN A 196 -0.58 2.84 11.20
N PHE A 197 0.47 3.15 10.41
CA PHE A 197 1.70 3.77 10.94
C PHE A 197 2.00 5.11 10.25
N GLN A 198 1.46 6.20 10.82
CA GLN A 198 1.67 7.58 10.33
C GLN A 198 3.06 8.15 10.64
N SER A 199 3.80 7.61 11.61
CA SER A 199 5.04 8.26 12.10
C SER A 199 6.29 8.02 11.23
N LYS A 200 6.34 6.94 10.43
CA LYS A 200 7.44 6.68 9.45
C LYS A 200 7.11 7.14 8.03
N LEU A 201 5.90 7.62 7.78
CA LEU A 201 5.41 7.97 6.44
C LEU A 201 6.10 9.23 5.89
N PHE A 202 6.39 10.19 6.76
CA PHE A 202 7.03 11.46 6.39
C PHE A 202 8.46 11.28 5.92
N ASP A 203 9.19 10.30 6.47
CA ASP A 203 10.60 10.02 6.15
C ASP A 203 10.84 9.59 4.70
N MET A 204 9.79 9.18 4.00
CA MET A 204 9.83 8.67 2.63
C MET A 204 9.23 9.65 1.63
N VAL A 205 8.46 10.65 2.09
CA VAL A 205 7.80 11.65 1.24
C VAL A 205 8.73 12.28 0.20
N PRO A 206 9.96 12.70 0.54
CA PRO A 206 10.86 13.33 -0.43
C PRO A 206 11.22 12.47 -1.63
N TYR A 207 11.22 11.15 -1.46
CA TYR A 207 11.61 10.20 -2.51
C TYR A 207 10.44 9.82 -3.41
N VAL A 208 9.21 10.17 -3.03
CA VAL A 208 8.01 9.76 -3.75
C VAL A 208 7.69 10.74 -4.86
N ASP A 209 7.42 10.21 -6.06
CA ASP A 209 7.04 10.99 -7.24
C ASP A 209 5.86 11.93 -6.95
N PRO A 210 6.00 13.26 -7.18
CA PRO A 210 4.97 14.24 -6.88
C PRO A 210 3.64 13.98 -7.57
N LYS A 211 3.65 13.34 -8.75
CA LYS A 211 2.43 13.01 -9.50
C LYS A 211 1.63 11.90 -8.84
N THR A 212 2.25 11.09 -8.00
CA THR A 212 1.51 10.08 -7.21
C THR A 212 0.62 10.74 -6.16
N PHE A 213 0.93 11.96 -5.71
CA PHE A 213 0.09 12.71 -4.76
C PHE A 213 -1.16 13.35 -5.41
N ASN A 214 -1.20 13.44 -6.74
CA ASN A 214 -2.32 13.99 -7.48
C ASN A 214 -3.44 12.95 -7.60
N GLY A 215 -4.35 12.94 -6.62
CA GLY A 215 -5.64 12.26 -6.79
C GLY A 215 -6.44 12.95 -7.89
N GLN A 216 -6.93 12.19 -8.88
CA GLN A 216 -7.95 12.70 -9.80
C GLN A 216 -9.19 13.11 -8.97
N ARG A 217 -9.68 14.33 -9.21
CA ARG A 217 -11.02 14.72 -8.77
C ARG A 217 -12.02 13.96 -9.62
N ASN A 218 -12.81 13.08 -9.01
CA ASN A 218 -14.08 12.70 -9.62
C ASN A 218 -15.00 13.92 -9.63
N ASP A 219 -16.03 13.93 -10.49
CA ASP A 219 -17.01 15.00 -10.73
C ASP A 219 -17.69 15.61 -9.47
N ASN A 220 -17.42 15.05 -8.28
CA ASN A 220 -17.98 15.46 -6.99
C ASN A 220 -16.97 16.17 -6.04
N ASN A 221 -15.81 16.64 -6.52
CA ASN A 221 -14.88 17.51 -5.76
C ASN A 221 -14.42 16.99 -4.37
N GLN A 222 -14.42 15.68 -4.13
CA GLN A 222 -13.80 15.08 -2.93
C GLN A 222 -12.29 14.88 -3.14
N THR A 223 -11.49 15.29 -2.15
CA THR A 223 -10.03 15.12 -2.13
C THR A 223 -9.69 13.97 -1.21
N THR A 224 -9.33 12.82 -1.79
CA THR A 224 -8.61 11.76 -1.09
C THR A 224 -7.15 11.87 -1.53
N GLN A 225 -6.25 12.23 -0.61
CA GLN A 225 -4.81 12.03 -0.82
C GLN A 225 -4.56 10.52 -0.79
N THR A 226 -4.75 9.90 -1.95
CA THR A 226 -4.41 8.51 -2.20
C THR A 226 -3.37 8.52 -3.30
N TYR A 227 -2.22 7.91 -3.03
CA TYR A 227 -1.19 7.60 -4.02
C TYR A 227 -1.86 7.00 -5.25
N THR A 228 -1.87 7.70 -6.38
CA THR A 228 -2.52 7.23 -7.59
C THR A 228 -1.69 6.08 -8.16
N LEU A 229 -2.02 4.83 -7.82
CA LEU A 229 -1.29 3.62 -8.25
C LEU A 229 -1.20 3.48 -9.78
N ASN A 230 -2.12 4.09 -10.53
CA ASN A 230 -2.10 4.17 -12.00
C ASN A 230 -0.98 5.08 -12.56
N THR A 231 -0.23 5.78 -11.71
CA THR A 231 0.91 6.63 -12.11
C THR A 231 2.27 6.02 -11.78
N LEU A 232 2.30 4.88 -11.07
CA LEU A 232 3.55 4.18 -10.74
C LEU A 232 4.08 3.46 -11.98
N ASN A 233 4.99 4.13 -12.66
CA ASN A 233 5.73 3.59 -13.78
C ASN A 233 7.24 3.78 -13.50
N GLU A 234 8.05 3.40 -14.48
CA GLU A 234 9.49 3.51 -14.40
C GLU A 234 10.00 4.93 -14.04
N LYS A 235 9.24 5.97 -14.36
CA LYS A 235 9.60 7.36 -14.08
C LYS A 235 9.50 7.71 -12.59
N CYS A 236 8.76 6.94 -11.79
CA CYS A 236 8.68 7.14 -10.35
C CYS A 236 9.97 6.74 -9.64
N ASP A 237 10.59 5.62 -10.01
CA ASP A 237 11.88 5.26 -9.44
C ASP A 237 12.97 6.19 -9.96
N VAL A 238 12.88 6.68 -11.21
CA VAL A 238 13.81 7.72 -11.72
C VAL A 238 13.72 9.00 -10.88
N TYR A 239 12.52 9.41 -10.45
CA TYR A 239 12.37 10.52 -9.51
C TYR A 239 13.09 10.23 -8.18
N SER A 240 12.85 9.04 -7.62
CA SER A 240 13.47 8.60 -6.36
C SER A 240 15.00 8.57 -6.48
N ILE A 241 15.52 8.12 -7.63
CA ILE A 241 16.95 8.14 -7.97
C ILE A 241 17.47 9.57 -7.96
N GLY A 242 16.77 10.54 -8.55
CA GLY A 242 17.17 11.95 -8.48
C GLY A 242 17.36 12.45 -7.05
N VAL A 243 16.41 12.13 -6.15
CA VAL A 243 16.49 12.51 -4.73
C VAL A 243 17.65 11.80 -4.03
N LEU A 244 17.88 10.52 -4.33
CA LEU A 244 18.99 9.74 -3.79
C LEU A 244 20.36 10.24 -4.27
N LEU A 245 20.47 10.63 -5.54
CA LEU A 245 21.69 11.25 -6.07
C LEU A 245 21.98 12.57 -5.39
N TRP A 246 20.95 13.38 -5.10
CA TRP A 246 21.10 14.58 -4.29
C TRP A 246 21.56 14.25 -2.86
N GLU A 247 20.98 13.23 -2.21
CA GLU A 247 21.39 12.81 -0.86
C GLU A 247 22.85 12.31 -0.82
N ILE A 248 23.29 11.58 -1.84
CA ILE A 248 24.71 11.18 -2.00
C ILE A 248 25.62 12.40 -2.17
N SER A 249 25.16 13.44 -2.90
CA SER A 249 25.94 14.68 -3.07
C SER A 249 26.08 15.46 -1.77
N SER A 250 25.00 15.52 -0.98
CA SER A 250 24.85 16.39 0.17
C SER A 250 25.30 15.75 1.48
N GLY A 251 25.20 14.43 1.59
CA GLY A 251 25.36 13.70 2.85
C GLY A 251 24.23 13.99 3.84
N ARG A 252 23.21 14.73 3.41
CA ARG A 252 22.11 15.22 4.23
C ARG A 252 20.84 14.51 3.81
N ARG A 253 20.01 14.27 4.82
CA ARG A 253 18.69 13.75 4.60
C ARG A 253 17.82 14.81 3.89
N PRO A 254 17.05 14.46 2.83
CA PRO A 254 16.18 15.41 2.15
C PRO A 254 15.16 16.04 3.10
N PHE A 255 14.99 17.34 3.03
CA PHE A 255 14.07 18.20 3.78
C PHE A 255 14.14 18.04 5.31
N TYR A 256 15.34 17.78 5.85
CA TYR A 256 15.59 17.45 7.26
C TYR A 256 14.86 18.37 8.27
N ASP A 257 14.80 19.68 8.01
CA ASP A 257 14.23 20.67 8.92
C ASP A 257 12.72 20.96 8.70
N CYS A 258 12.09 20.38 7.67
CA CYS A 258 10.79 20.82 7.15
C CYS A 258 9.73 19.71 7.05
N TYR A 259 9.86 18.60 7.79
CA TYR A 259 8.90 17.50 7.76
C TYR A 259 7.55 17.88 8.42
N ASN A 260 6.71 18.59 7.67
CA ASN A 260 5.31 18.87 8.00
C ASN A 260 4.39 18.37 6.87
N VAL A 261 3.07 18.38 7.09
CA VAL A 261 2.08 17.97 6.07
C VAL A 261 2.11 18.88 4.83
N ASN A 262 2.64 20.11 4.95
CA ASN A 262 2.78 21.04 3.83
C ASN A 262 3.87 20.62 2.84
N LEU A 263 4.88 19.87 3.28
CA LEU A 263 5.99 19.42 2.43
C LEU A 263 5.49 18.63 1.20
N ILE A 264 4.47 17.79 1.36
CA ILE A 264 3.86 17.07 0.22
C ILE A 264 3.29 18.06 -0.80
N LEU A 265 2.55 19.07 -0.33
CA LEU A 265 1.94 20.09 -1.19
C LEU A 265 2.99 20.97 -1.87
N GLU A 266 4.07 21.29 -1.17
CA GLU A 266 5.17 22.08 -1.70
C GLU A 266 5.95 21.29 -2.76
N ILE A 267 6.28 20.02 -2.51
CA ILE A 267 6.92 19.13 -3.47
C ILE A 267 6.05 18.95 -4.72
N SER A 268 4.73 18.77 -4.56
CA SER A 268 3.76 18.72 -5.67
C SER A 268 3.68 20.00 -6.49
N LYS A 269 4.03 21.16 -5.90
CA LYS A 269 4.12 22.46 -6.59
C LYS A 269 5.50 22.71 -7.19
N GLY A 270 6.42 21.76 -7.10
CA GLY A 270 7.77 21.86 -7.64
C GLY A 270 8.84 22.25 -6.64
N LEU A 271 8.57 22.28 -5.32
CA LEU A 271 9.62 22.43 -4.33
C LEU A 271 10.64 21.29 -4.50
N ARG A 272 11.91 21.66 -4.59
CA ARG A 272 13.05 20.75 -4.61
C ARG A 272 14.09 21.26 -3.63
N GLU A 273 15.00 20.37 -3.28
CA GLU A 273 16.14 20.74 -2.46
C GLU A 273 17.05 21.74 -3.17
N THR A 274 17.75 22.52 -2.37
CA THR A 274 18.72 23.48 -2.88
C THR A 274 19.95 22.75 -3.44
N ILE A 275 20.57 23.35 -4.46
CA ILE A 275 21.84 22.84 -5.00
C ILE A 275 22.92 22.98 -3.93
N ILE A 276 23.67 21.91 -3.70
CA ILE A 276 24.76 21.90 -2.72
C ILE A 276 26.00 22.57 -3.35
N PRO A 277 26.61 23.56 -2.68
CA PRO A 277 27.87 24.16 -3.12
C PRO A 277 28.93 23.08 -3.38
N ASP A 278 29.81 23.34 -4.35
CA ASP A 278 30.91 22.44 -4.75
C ASP A 278 30.47 21.08 -5.33
N THR A 279 29.18 20.94 -5.68
CA THR A 279 28.70 19.80 -6.45
C THR A 279 29.01 19.99 -7.94
N PRO A 280 29.67 19.01 -8.60
CA PRO A 280 30.02 19.08 -10.02
C PRO A 280 28.79 19.30 -10.92
N GLU A 281 28.91 20.23 -11.86
CA GLU A 281 27.80 20.73 -12.66
C GLU A 281 27.06 19.63 -13.43
N ASP A 282 27.80 18.67 -14.01
CA ASP A 282 27.21 17.58 -14.76
C ASP A 282 26.42 16.63 -13.86
N TYR A 283 26.87 16.43 -12.61
CA TYR A 283 26.13 15.65 -11.62
C TYR A 283 24.84 16.38 -11.18
N ILE A 284 24.89 17.71 -11.03
CA ILE A 284 23.70 18.56 -10.79
C ILE A 284 22.67 18.37 -11.90
N LYS A 285 23.10 18.42 -13.16
CA LYS A 285 22.21 18.24 -14.32
C LYS A 285 21.50 16.89 -14.27
N ILE A 286 22.21 15.82 -13.91
CA ILE A 286 21.62 14.48 -13.83
C ILE A 286 20.51 14.42 -12.78
N TYR A 287 20.81 14.74 -11.52
CA TYR A 287 19.79 14.56 -10.46
C TYR A 287 18.65 15.56 -10.61
N THR A 288 18.91 16.77 -11.14
CA THR A 288 17.84 17.73 -11.37
C THR A 288 16.92 17.35 -12.52
N LYS A 289 17.44 16.68 -13.56
CA LYS A 289 16.62 16.11 -14.63
C LYS A 289 15.81 14.91 -14.16
N CYS A 290 16.36 14.11 -13.24
CA CYS A 290 15.68 12.94 -12.68
C CYS A 290 14.45 13.31 -11.84
N TRP A 291 14.53 14.35 -11.02
CA TRP A 291 13.42 14.76 -10.15
C TRP A 291 12.47 15.80 -10.75
N ASP A 292 12.44 15.93 -12.09
CA ASP A 292 11.53 16.84 -12.80
C ASP A 292 10.07 16.59 -12.38
N ASN A 293 9.26 17.66 -12.30
CA ASN A 293 7.89 17.54 -11.87
C ASN A 293 7.01 16.78 -12.86
N GLU A 294 7.31 16.86 -14.16
CA GLU A 294 6.62 16.14 -15.21
C GLU A 294 7.36 14.81 -15.53
N PRO A 295 6.72 13.65 -15.33
CA PRO A 295 7.35 12.34 -15.56
C PRO A 295 7.92 12.16 -16.98
N ASP A 296 7.26 12.73 -17.98
CA ASP A 296 7.67 12.64 -19.38
C ASP A 296 8.97 13.41 -19.68
N ASN A 297 9.29 14.41 -18.86
CA ASN A 297 10.53 15.18 -18.98
C ASN A 297 11.75 14.48 -18.34
N ARG A 298 11.50 13.46 -17.52
CA ARG A 298 12.56 12.72 -16.83
C ARG A 298 13.26 11.78 -17.80
N PRO A 299 14.55 11.50 -17.61
CA PRO A 299 15.28 10.56 -18.45
C PRO A 299 14.76 9.13 -18.26
N THR A 300 15.19 8.20 -19.11
CA THR A 300 15.12 6.77 -18.79
C THR A 300 16.25 6.42 -17.82
N ILE A 301 16.12 5.33 -17.07
CA ILE A 301 17.20 4.90 -16.17
C ILE A 301 18.50 4.58 -16.95
N TYR A 302 18.38 4.08 -18.19
CA TYR A 302 19.53 3.81 -19.07
C TYR A 302 20.28 5.08 -19.46
N GLN A 303 19.57 6.19 -19.69
CA GLN A 303 20.21 7.49 -19.93
C GLN A 303 20.98 7.97 -18.69
N VAL A 304 20.41 7.79 -17.50
CA VAL A 304 21.07 8.14 -16.22
C VAL A 304 22.35 7.31 -16.03
N VAL A 305 22.29 6.00 -16.29
CA VAL A 305 23.46 5.09 -16.26
C VAL A 305 24.55 5.59 -17.21
N ASN A 306 24.19 5.94 -18.45
CA ASN A 306 25.14 6.42 -19.45
C ASN A 306 25.80 7.75 -19.03
N TRP A 307 25.02 8.73 -18.56
CA TRP A 307 25.58 10.00 -18.11
C TRP A 307 26.52 9.85 -16.91
N LEU A 308 26.18 8.99 -15.94
CA LEU A 308 27.06 8.69 -14.81
C LEU A 308 28.35 7.98 -15.26
N LYS A 309 28.24 7.06 -16.24
CA LYS A 309 29.40 6.39 -16.86
C LYS A 309 30.33 7.38 -17.56
N GLU A 310 29.77 8.36 -18.27
CA GLU A 310 30.54 9.42 -18.93
C GLU A 310 31.28 10.30 -17.91
N ILE A 311 30.61 10.73 -16.82
CA ILE A 311 31.25 11.50 -15.74
C ILE A 311 32.43 10.73 -15.15
N ILE A 312 32.22 9.45 -14.85
CA ILE A 312 33.26 8.56 -14.32
C ILE A 312 34.44 8.48 -15.29
N SER A 313 34.17 8.23 -16.57
CA SER A 313 35.20 8.09 -17.61
C SER A 313 36.01 9.38 -17.79
N ASN A 314 35.33 10.52 -17.84
CA ASN A 314 35.97 11.83 -17.97
C ASN A 314 36.84 12.18 -16.76
N THR A 315 36.38 11.83 -15.55
CA THR A 315 37.12 12.04 -14.29
C THR A 315 38.41 11.21 -14.26
N VAL A 316 38.36 9.94 -14.70
CA VAL A 316 39.55 9.07 -14.81
C VAL A 316 40.55 9.64 -15.81
N VAL A 317 40.07 10.15 -16.95
CA VAL A 317 40.93 10.75 -17.97
C VAL A 317 41.59 12.03 -17.45
N THR A 318 40.85 12.97 -16.85
CA THR A 318 41.43 14.24 -16.35
C THR A 318 42.44 14.05 -15.23
N GLN A 319 42.21 13.09 -14.33
CA GLN A 319 43.18 12.75 -13.28
C GLN A 319 44.45 12.12 -13.87
N ASN A 320 44.33 11.25 -14.87
CA ASN A 320 45.50 10.67 -15.54
C ASN A 320 46.33 11.74 -16.30
N THR A 321 45.70 12.77 -16.87
CA THR A 321 46.41 13.90 -17.49
C THR A 321 47.07 14.81 -16.47
N GLN A 322 46.47 15.03 -15.29
CA GLN A 322 47.07 15.82 -14.21
C GLN A 322 48.23 15.09 -13.52
N PHE A 323 48.16 13.77 -13.31
CA PHE A 323 49.23 12.96 -12.72
C PHE A 323 50.49 12.86 -13.60
N SER A 324 50.37 13.09 -14.92
CA SER A 324 51.52 13.25 -15.82
C SER A 324 52.36 14.50 -15.52
N SER A 325 51.82 15.46 -14.75
CA SER A 325 52.44 16.78 -14.55
C SER A 325 52.89 17.12 -13.12
N LYS A 326 52.65 16.27 -12.10
CA LYS A 326 53.16 16.49 -10.73
C LYS A 326 53.49 15.18 -10.02
N GLN A 327 54.75 15.06 -9.58
CA GLN A 327 55.25 13.97 -8.73
C GLN A 327 54.68 14.04 -7.29
N GLU A 328 54.44 12.84 -6.76
CA GLU A 328 54.23 12.43 -5.36
C GLU A 328 53.01 12.97 -4.60
N LEU A 329 52.02 12.08 -4.39
CA LEU A 329 51.56 11.65 -3.05
C LEU A 329 50.63 10.44 -3.15
N ASN A 330 50.98 9.39 -2.39
CA ASN A 330 50.26 8.13 -2.26
C ASN A 330 48.91 8.33 -1.55
N GLY A 331 47.79 7.92 -2.18
CA GLY A 331 46.49 7.88 -1.52
C GLY A 331 45.30 7.31 -2.29
N ASN A 332 45.28 7.33 -3.64
CA ASN A 332 44.05 7.05 -4.41
C ASN A 332 44.14 5.94 -5.47
N LEU A 333 45.18 5.10 -5.45
CA LEU A 333 45.39 4.08 -6.49
C LEU A 333 44.36 2.92 -6.43
N GLY A 334 43.72 2.69 -5.27
CA GLY A 334 42.78 1.59 -5.04
C GLY A 334 41.42 1.80 -5.72
N SER A 335 40.79 2.96 -5.52
CA SER A 335 39.47 3.28 -6.07
C SER A 335 39.49 3.37 -7.60
N GLN A 336 40.59 3.84 -8.20
CA GLN A 336 40.75 3.93 -9.66
C GLN A 336 40.76 2.56 -10.36
N ARG A 337 41.45 1.55 -9.79
CA ARG A 337 41.48 0.19 -10.35
C ARG A 337 40.10 -0.48 -10.26
N GLU A 338 39.41 -0.34 -9.13
CA GLU A 338 38.06 -0.88 -8.95
C GLU A 338 37.05 -0.24 -9.92
N LEU A 339 37.13 1.07 -10.15
CA LEU A 339 36.28 1.83 -11.07
C LEU A 339 36.41 1.34 -12.53
N SER A 340 37.65 1.19 -12.99
CA SER A 340 37.97 0.75 -14.36
C SER A 340 37.58 -0.71 -14.62
N GLN A 341 37.80 -1.59 -13.64
CA GLN A 341 37.45 -3.00 -13.71
C GLN A 341 35.92 -3.22 -13.66
N PHE A 342 35.20 -2.38 -12.92
CA PHE A 342 33.73 -2.43 -12.84
C PHE A 342 33.06 -2.04 -14.17
N ILE A 343 33.50 -0.94 -14.80
CA ILE A 343 33.00 -0.50 -16.11
C ILE A 343 33.17 -1.60 -17.18
N GLN A 344 34.34 -2.24 -17.21
CA GLN A 344 34.62 -3.34 -18.14
C GLN A 344 33.77 -4.60 -17.91
N ASN A 345 33.36 -4.86 -16.67
CA ASN A 345 32.49 -6.00 -16.35
C ASN A 345 31.02 -5.72 -16.71
N PHE A 346 30.58 -4.46 -16.63
CA PHE A 346 29.21 -4.06 -16.96
C PHE A 346 28.94 -4.08 -18.48
N ASP A 347 29.93 -3.71 -19.29
CA ASP A 347 29.83 -3.73 -20.77
C ASP A 347 29.72 -5.14 -21.38
N LYS A 348 29.95 -6.20 -20.58
CA LYS A 348 29.76 -7.59 -21.01
C LYS A 348 28.32 -8.10 -20.91
N VAL A 349 27.41 -7.34 -20.28
CA VAL A 349 25.98 -7.68 -20.23
C VAL A 349 25.33 -7.18 -21.52
N ASN A 350 24.95 -8.10 -22.42
CA ASN A 350 24.41 -7.77 -23.73
C ASN A 350 22.99 -7.18 -23.62
N ILE A 351 22.85 -5.85 -23.78
CA ILE A 351 21.58 -5.10 -23.68
C ILE A 351 20.97 -4.85 -25.08
N GLN A 352 21.61 -5.27 -26.17
CA GLN A 352 21.07 -5.08 -27.51
C GLN A 352 20.28 -6.30 -27.98
N GLU A 353 19.05 -6.02 -28.43
CA GLU A 353 18.04 -6.89 -29.05
C GLU A 353 17.09 -7.65 -28.11
N ILE A 354 15.96 -7.04 -27.77
CA ILE A 354 14.72 -7.76 -27.46
C ILE A 354 13.60 -7.18 -28.35
N ASP A 355 13.14 -8.02 -29.26
CA ASP A 355 12.11 -7.72 -30.26
C ASP A 355 10.72 -7.59 -29.57
N PRO A 356 9.97 -6.47 -29.74
CA PRO A 356 8.72 -6.21 -29.01
C PRO A 356 7.61 -7.25 -29.22
N ILE A 357 7.70 -8.08 -30.26
CA ILE A 357 6.67 -9.03 -30.69
C ILE A 357 6.71 -10.34 -29.88
N ILE A 358 7.85 -10.71 -29.30
CA ILE A 358 7.98 -11.94 -28.50
C ILE A 358 7.35 -11.75 -27.10
N LEU A 359 7.39 -10.52 -26.57
CA LEU A 359 6.87 -10.17 -25.23
C LEU A 359 5.34 -10.25 -25.12
N SER A 360 4.59 -10.08 -26.22
CA SER A 360 3.13 -10.12 -26.22
C SER A 360 2.59 -11.55 -26.13
N ASN A 361 3.23 -12.50 -26.83
CA ASN A 361 2.75 -13.88 -26.94
C ASN A 361 3.01 -14.69 -25.66
N GLU A 362 4.08 -14.39 -24.91
CA GLU A 362 4.32 -15.02 -23.60
C GLU A 362 3.41 -14.47 -22.50
N ARG A 363 3.03 -13.17 -22.56
CA ARG A 363 2.09 -12.56 -21.60
C ARG A 363 0.68 -13.14 -21.70
N GLU A 364 0.17 -13.37 -22.92
CA GLU A 364 -1.15 -14.00 -23.12
C GLU A 364 -1.20 -15.44 -22.56
N LYS A 365 -0.10 -16.19 -22.66
CA LYS A 365 0.00 -17.56 -22.13
C LYS A 365 0.04 -17.60 -20.60
N VAL A 366 0.73 -16.66 -19.97
CA VAL A 366 0.80 -16.52 -18.49
C VAL A 366 -0.53 -16.03 -17.90
N LEU A 367 -1.29 -15.20 -18.62
CA LEU A 367 -2.65 -14.79 -18.25
C LEU A 367 -3.63 -15.98 -18.28
N PHE A 368 -3.44 -16.92 -19.20
CA PHE A 368 -4.28 -18.10 -19.37
C PHE A 368 -4.15 -19.10 -18.20
N GLU A 369 -2.94 -19.34 -17.71
CA GLU A 369 -2.70 -20.23 -16.55
C GLU A 369 -3.03 -19.56 -15.20
N LYS A 370 -2.92 -18.23 -15.09
CA LYS A 370 -3.24 -17.48 -13.84
C LYS A 370 -4.70 -17.05 -13.70
N GLY A 371 -5.48 -17.07 -14.79
CA GLY A 371 -6.82 -16.46 -14.84
C GLY A 371 -7.85 -17.09 -13.91
N PHE A 372 -7.80 -18.41 -13.70
CA PHE A 372 -8.81 -19.12 -12.89
C PHE A 372 -8.61 -18.87 -11.37
N ASP A 373 -7.38 -19.00 -10.87
CA ASP A 373 -7.04 -18.78 -9.45
C ASP A 373 -7.29 -17.33 -9.01
N VAL A 374 -7.09 -16.37 -9.93
CA VAL A 374 -7.26 -14.93 -9.65
C VAL A 374 -8.73 -14.56 -9.42
N ILE A 375 -9.69 -15.20 -10.09
CA ILE A 375 -11.12 -14.87 -9.94
C ILE A 375 -11.62 -15.24 -8.55
N ASP A 376 -11.27 -16.44 -8.07
CA ASP A 376 -11.68 -16.90 -6.75
C ASP A 376 -10.97 -16.10 -5.66
N GLU A 377 -9.67 -15.79 -5.83
CA GLU A 377 -8.93 -14.91 -4.91
C GLU A 377 -9.51 -13.49 -4.83
N VAL A 378 -9.92 -12.90 -5.96
CA VAL A 378 -10.57 -11.58 -5.99
C VAL A 378 -11.93 -11.63 -5.30
N ASN A 379 -12.72 -12.68 -5.53
CA ASN A 379 -13.99 -12.85 -4.85
C ASN A 379 -13.78 -12.95 -3.33
N ASP A 380 -12.87 -13.82 -2.87
CA ASP A 380 -12.48 -13.96 -1.46
C ASP A 380 -11.99 -12.65 -0.82
N TYR A 381 -11.20 -11.89 -1.58
CA TYR A 381 -10.74 -10.57 -1.14
C TYR A 381 -11.90 -9.59 -0.97
N ILE A 382 -12.85 -9.58 -1.92
CA ILE A 382 -14.09 -8.80 -1.80
C ILE A 382 -14.87 -9.23 -0.55
N ILE A 383 -14.97 -10.52 -0.25
CA ILE A 383 -15.65 -11.03 0.96
C ILE A 383 -15.04 -10.42 2.22
N LYS A 384 -13.71 -10.51 2.35
CA LYS A 384 -12.99 -10.04 3.54
C LYS A 384 -13.20 -8.54 3.77
N LEU A 385 -13.17 -7.75 2.70
CA LEU A 385 -13.31 -6.29 2.78
C LEU A 385 -14.74 -5.87 3.12
N VAL A 386 -15.71 -6.53 2.48
CA VAL A 386 -17.13 -6.26 2.66
C VAL A 386 -17.60 -6.66 4.06
N ASN A 387 -17.13 -7.78 4.59
CA ASN A 387 -17.46 -8.22 5.96
C ASN A 387 -16.97 -7.22 7.02
N ARG A 388 -15.82 -6.57 6.80
CA ARG A 388 -15.28 -5.52 7.69
C ARG A 388 -16.11 -4.22 7.68
N GLY A 389 -17.06 -4.07 6.75
CA GLY A 389 -17.89 -2.87 6.64
C GLY A 389 -17.21 -1.72 5.90
N ILE A 390 -16.23 -2.01 5.05
CA ILE A 390 -15.58 -1.01 4.19
C ILE A 390 -16.61 -0.44 3.21
N GLU A 391 -16.62 0.88 3.06
CA GLU A 391 -17.53 1.56 2.13
C GLU A 391 -17.28 1.12 0.68
N TRP A 392 -18.36 0.89 -0.07
CA TRP A 392 -18.32 0.33 -1.42
C TRP A 392 -17.50 1.16 -2.43
N GLN A 393 -17.37 2.48 -2.21
CA GLN A 393 -16.50 3.33 -3.03
C GLN A 393 -15.01 3.02 -2.83
N MET A 394 -14.60 2.68 -1.60
CA MET A 394 -13.24 2.22 -1.30
C MET A 394 -13.02 0.81 -1.86
N LEU A 395 -14.04 -0.05 -1.83
CA LEU A 395 -13.98 -1.39 -2.40
C LEU A 395 -13.67 -1.38 -3.91
N LYS A 396 -14.31 -0.49 -4.68
CA LYS A 396 -14.02 -0.32 -6.11
C LYS A 396 -12.52 -0.04 -6.34
N ARG A 397 -11.95 0.87 -5.55
CA ARG A 397 -10.53 1.23 -5.66
C ARG A 397 -9.64 0.04 -5.30
N GLN A 398 -9.91 -0.64 -4.19
CA GLN A 398 -9.14 -1.81 -3.75
C GLN A 398 -9.13 -2.96 -4.78
N ILE A 399 -10.22 -3.16 -5.52
CA ILE A 399 -10.28 -4.16 -6.59
C ILE A 399 -9.48 -3.71 -7.82
N ILE A 400 -9.60 -2.44 -8.23
CA ILE A 400 -8.75 -1.88 -9.30
C ILE A 400 -7.28 -2.03 -8.92
N ASP A 401 -6.93 -1.65 -7.71
CA ASP A 401 -5.58 -1.75 -7.16
C ASP A 401 -5.11 -3.19 -7.14
N TYR A 402 -5.97 -4.16 -6.80
CA TYR A 402 -5.65 -5.58 -6.86
C TYR A 402 -5.16 -5.95 -8.26
N PHE A 403 -5.96 -5.74 -9.30
CA PHE A 403 -5.59 -6.11 -10.67
C PHE A 403 -4.35 -5.38 -11.17
N VAL A 404 -4.25 -4.08 -10.91
CA VAL A 404 -3.06 -3.28 -11.25
C VAL A 404 -1.82 -3.84 -10.58
N ASN A 405 -1.90 -4.22 -9.29
CA ASN A 405 -0.75 -4.74 -8.56
C ASN A 405 -0.30 -6.14 -9.00
N TYR A 406 -1.11 -6.86 -9.80
CA TYR A 406 -0.72 -8.12 -10.45
C TYR A 406 -0.33 -7.93 -11.92
N ASN A 407 -0.13 -6.67 -12.37
CA ASN A 407 0.11 -6.31 -13.77
C ASN A 407 -0.97 -6.84 -14.72
N ILE A 408 -2.21 -6.99 -14.22
CA ILE A 408 -3.34 -7.44 -15.04
C ILE A 408 -3.98 -6.21 -15.67
N ASN A 409 -3.96 -6.16 -17.00
CA ASN A 409 -4.68 -5.13 -17.75
C ASN A 409 -6.19 -5.31 -17.56
N LEU A 410 -6.87 -4.28 -17.04
CA LEU A 410 -8.31 -4.32 -16.77
C LEU A 410 -9.18 -4.51 -18.02
N GLN A 411 -8.74 -4.02 -19.19
CA GLN A 411 -9.46 -4.22 -20.44
C GLN A 411 -9.31 -5.65 -20.95
N GLU A 412 -8.12 -6.23 -20.83
CA GLU A 412 -7.89 -7.64 -21.17
C GLU A 412 -8.65 -8.57 -20.22
N MET A 413 -8.60 -8.30 -18.91
CA MET A 413 -9.41 -9.04 -17.93
C MET A 413 -10.91 -8.91 -18.22
N TYR A 414 -11.39 -7.74 -18.62
CA TYR A 414 -12.79 -7.59 -19.03
C TYR A 414 -13.13 -8.43 -20.28
N LYS A 415 -12.25 -8.45 -21.29
CA LYS A 415 -12.43 -9.32 -22.48
C LYS A 415 -12.39 -10.80 -22.09
N TRP A 416 -11.52 -11.17 -21.15
CA TRP A 416 -11.45 -12.53 -20.63
C TRP A 416 -12.75 -12.91 -19.91
N LEU A 417 -13.26 -12.06 -19.01
CA LEU A 417 -14.54 -12.25 -18.31
C LEU A 417 -15.72 -12.34 -19.27
N LEU A 418 -15.69 -11.59 -20.37
CA LEU A 418 -16.70 -11.66 -21.42
C LEU A 418 -16.77 -13.07 -22.04
N ASN A 419 -15.62 -13.71 -22.23
CA ASN A 419 -15.50 -15.02 -22.90
C ASN A 419 -15.52 -16.23 -21.93
N ASN A 420 -15.38 -16.00 -20.62
CA ASN A 420 -15.19 -17.06 -19.61
C ASN A 420 -16.24 -17.00 -18.49
N GLN A 421 -17.52 -17.06 -18.86
CA GLN A 421 -18.68 -17.00 -17.94
C GLN A 421 -19.11 -18.39 -17.44
N ASN A 422 -18.13 -19.22 -17.08
CA ASN A 422 -18.33 -20.66 -16.85
C ASN A 422 -18.68 -20.98 -15.38
N ASN A 423 -18.45 -20.05 -14.46
CA ASN A 423 -18.78 -20.20 -13.05
C ASN A 423 -19.43 -18.93 -12.48
N SER A 424 -20.08 -19.05 -11.33
CA SER A 424 -20.82 -17.92 -10.76
C SER A 424 -19.94 -16.77 -10.26
N ASN A 425 -18.67 -17.05 -9.95
CA ASN A 425 -17.69 -16.06 -9.47
C ASN A 425 -17.23 -15.15 -10.61
N SER A 426 -16.97 -15.72 -11.80
CA SER A 426 -16.60 -14.96 -13.00
C SER A 426 -17.79 -14.17 -13.53
N ILE A 427 -19.01 -14.75 -13.55
CA ILE A 427 -20.24 -14.03 -13.93
C ILE A 427 -20.50 -12.85 -12.98
N PHE A 428 -20.36 -13.07 -11.66
CA PHE A 428 -20.50 -11.99 -10.69
C PHE A 428 -19.48 -10.88 -10.92
N LEU A 429 -18.20 -11.22 -11.06
CA LEU A 429 -17.13 -10.24 -11.23
C LEU A 429 -17.31 -9.45 -12.53
N PHE A 430 -17.79 -10.11 -13.59
CA PHE A 430 -18.16 -9.45 -14.83
C PHE A 430 -19.31 -8.46 -14.63
N GLY A 431 -20.33 -8.84 -13.86
CA GLY A 431 -21.40 -7.95 -13.42
C GLY A 431 -20.87 -6.75 -12.63
N TYR A 432 -19.93 -6.99 -11.72
CA TYR A 432 -19.29 -5.98 -10.88
C TYR A 432 -18.52 -4.94 -11.72
N PHE A 433 -17.76 -5.39 -12.72
CA PHE A 433 -17.04 -4.50 -13.64
C PHE A 433 -18.00 -3.60 -14.42
N ASN A 434 -19.11 -4.15 -14.90
CA ASN A 434 -20.15 -3.37 -15.58
C ASN A 434 -20.85 -2.38 -14.63
N PHE A 435 -21.10 -2.78 -13.37
CA PHE A 435 -21.79 -1.95 -12.38
C PHE A 435 -20.98 -0.71 -11.99
N TYR A 436 -19.66 -0.88 -11.80
CA TYR A 436 -18.77 0.20 -11.37
C TYR A 436 -18.02 0.89 -12.52
N GLY A 437 -18.06 0.32 -13.73
CA GLY A 437 -17.31 0.79 -14.89
C GLY A 437 -15.81 0.57 -14.72
N ILE A 438 -15.40 -0.67 -14.45
CA ILE A 438 -13.98 -1.07 -14.31
C ILE A 438 -13.54 -1.63 -15.66
N GLY A 439 -12.53 -1.02 -16.28
CA GLY A 439 -12.06 -1.38 -17.62
C GLY A 439 -13.04 -1.05 -18.76
N VAL A 440 -14.28 -0.66 -18.46
CA VAL A 440 -15.35 -0.36 -19.42
C VAL A 440 -16.27 0.78 -18.99
N LYS A 441 -17.07 1.29 -19.92
CA LYS A 441 -18.17 2.20 -19.60
C LYS A 441 -19.21 1.50 -18.73
N ARG A 442 -19.67 2.20 -17.70
CA ARG A 442 -20.69 1.70 -16.76
C ARG A 442 -21.96 1.27 -17.50
N ASN A 443 -22.47 0.09 -17.18
CA ASN A 443 -23.70 -0.46 -17.75
C ASN A 443 -24.50 -1.20 -16.67
N TYR A 444 -25.44 -0.49 -16.03
CA TYR A 444 -26.26 -1.06 -14.96
C TYR A 444 -27.21 -2.16 -15.44
N LYS A 445 -27.74 -2.07 -16.66
CA LYS A 445 -28.67 -3.08 -17.18
C LYS A 445 -27.96 -4.42 -17.39
N LYS A 446 -26.78 -4.39 -17.99
CA LYS A 446 -25.95 -5.58 -18.16
C LYS A 446 -25.47 -6.14 -16.82
N ALA A 447 -25.02 -5.27 -15.91
CA ALA A 447 -24.63 -5.68 -14.57
C ALA A 447 -25.76 -6.38 -13.81
N PHE A 448 -26.98 -5.82 -13.85
CA PHE A 448 -28.15 -6.40 -13.20
C PHE A 448 -28.44 -7.82 -13.72
N ASN A 449 -28.47 -8.01 -15.04
CA ASN A 449 -28.70 -9.33 -15.64
C ASN A 449 -27.64 -10.35 -15.18
N LEU A 450 -26.36 -9.98 -15.22
CA LEU A 450 -25.25 -10.83 -14.77
C LEU A 450 -25.36 -11.17 -13.27
N PHE A 451 -25.77 -10.22 -12.43
CA PHE A 451 -26.01 -10.50 -11.02
C PHE A 451 -27.18 -11.45 -10.81
N VAL A 452 -28.27 -11.31 -11.57
CA VAL A 452 -29.40 -12.24 -11.51
C VAL A 452 -28.95 -13.65 -11.89
N ASP A 453 -28.17 -13.79 -12.97
CA ASP A 453 -27.66 -15.08 -13.44
C ASP A 453 -26.76 -15.76 -12.39
N ALA A 454 -25.83 -15.01 -11.79
CA ALA A 454 -24.96 -15.52 -10.73
C ALA A 454 -25.68 -15.74 -9.38
N SER A 455 -26.79 -15.05 -9.10
CA SER A 455 -27.43 -15.03 -7.77
C SER A 455 -27.95 -16.38 -7.26
N LYS A 456 -28.13 -17.35 -8.16
CA LYS A 456 -28.55 -18.71 -7.82
C LYS A 456 -27.52 -19.36 -6.89
N ASN A 457 -26.25 -19.29 -7.25
CA ASN A 457 -25.16 -19.95 -6.53
C ASN A 457 -24.17 -18.97 -5.86
N HIS A 458 -24.27 -17.67 -6.14
CA HIS A 458 -23.34 -16.66 -5.61
C HIS A 458 -24.02 -15.69 -4.63
N ILE A 459 -23.57 -15.70 -3.37
CA ILE A 459 -24.15 -14.90 -2.30
C ILE A 459 -24.01 -13.39 -2.53
N PHE A 460 -22.89 -12.93 -3.12
CA PHE A 460 -22.69 -11.51 -3.43
C PHE A 460 -23.58 -11.07 -4.57
N ALA A 461 -23.70 -11.88 -5.61
CA ALA A 461 -24.56 -11.55 -6.74
C ALA A 461 -26.01 -11.37 -6.25
N ARG A 462 -26.47 -12.24 -5.35
CA ARG A 462 -27.76 -12.11 -4.68
C ARG A 462 -27.92 -10.79 -3.92
N TYR A 463 -26.92 -10.39 -3.14
CA TYR A 463 -26.93 -9.10 -2.46
C TYR A 463 -26.95 -7.91 -3.44
N PHE A 464 -26.16 -7.97 -4.52
CA PHE A 464 -26.11 -6.93 -5.55
C PHE A 464 -27.41 -6.81 -6.35
N VAL A 465 -28.15 -7.91 -6.56
CA VAL A 465 -29.53 -7.85 -7.07
C VAL A 465 -30.42 -7.02 -6.13
N GLY A 466 -30.30 -7.23 -4.82
CA GLY A 466 -30.99 -6.41 -3.82
C GLY A 466 -30.65 -4.92 -3.92
N ASN A 467 -29.35 -4.59 -4.08
CA ASN A 467 -28.89 -3.21 -4.30
C ASN A 467 -29.47 -2.61 -5.60
N CYS A 468 -29.52 -3.39 -6.68
CA CYS A 468 -30.12 -2.97 -7.93
C CYS A 468 -31.61 -2.62 -7.75
N TYR A 469 -32.38 -3.44 -7.04
CA TYR A 469 -33.78 -3.14 -6.74
C TYR A 469 -33.94 -1.94 -5.80
N ARG A 470 -33.10 -1.78 -4.78
CA ARG A 470 -33.18 -0.63 -3.84
C ARG A 470 -32.97 0.71 -4.54
N HIS A 471 -32.06 0.75 -5.52
CA HIS A 471 -31.65 2.00 -6.16
C HIS A 471 -32.16 2.17 -7.59
N GLY A 472 -32.83 1.16 -8.16
CA GLY A 472 -33.25 1.18 -9.57
C GLY A 472 -32.08 1.07 -10.56
N ASN A 473 -30.95 0.46 -10.16
CA ASN A 473 -29.77 0.34 -11.01
C ASN A 473 -29.96 -0.82 -11.99
N GLY A 474 -30.33 -0.52 -13.24
CA GLY A 474 -30.50 -1.53 -14.30
C GLY A 474 -31.86 -2.25 -14.26
N THR A 475 -32.73 -1.86 -13.32
CA THR A 475 -34.09 -2.37 -13.12
C THR A 475 -34.97 -1.28 -12.53
N ILE A 476 -36.28 -1.52 -12.42
CA ILE A 476 -37.19 -0.60 -11.73
C ILE A 476 -36.97 -0.74 -10.22
N LYS A 477 -36.95 0.39 -9.51
CA LYS A 477 -36.81 0.41 -8.05
C LYS A 477 -37.95 -0.42 -7.41
N ASN A 478 -37.60 -1.35 -6.53
CA ASN A 478 -38.55 -2.19 -5.80
C ASN A 478 -38.00 -2.51 -4.39
N ASP A 479 -38.47 -1.78 -3.39
CA ASP A 479 -37.97 -1.91 -2.03
C ASP A 479 -38.33 -3.27 -1.40
N GLN A 480 -39.47 -3.87 -1.75
CA GLN A 480 -39.89 -5.18 -1.27
C GLN A 480 -38.96 -6.29 -1.76
N LEU A 481 -38.67 -6.31 -3.07
CA LEU A 481 -37.70 -7.27 -3.62
C LEU A 481 -36.31 -7.02 -3.06
N ALA A 482 -35.89 -5.76 -2.89
CA ALA A 482 -34.60 -5.44 -2.27
C ALA A 482 -34.49 -6.08 -0.87
N PHE A 483 -35.51 -5.91 -0.03
CA PHE A 483 -35.58 -6.53 1.30
C PHE A 483 -35.51 -8.05 1.24
N GLU A 484 -36.27 -8.70 0.33
CA GLU A 484 -36.22 -10.15 0.18
C GLU A 484 -34.83 -10.67 -0.16
N TYR A 485 -34.11 -10.00 -1.08
CA TYR A 485 -32.75 -10.36 -1.46
C TYR A 485 -31.74 -10.13 -0.33
N TYR A 486 -31.85 -9.01 0.41
CA TYR A 486 -31.02 -8.78 1.60
C TYR A 486 -31.26 -9.84 2.66
N LYS A 487 -32.52 -10.15 2.98
CA LYS A 487 -32.89 -11.15 3.99
C LYS A 487 -32.40 -12.55 3.61
N ARG A 488 -32.54 -12.95 2.33
CA ARG A 488 -31.99 -14.23 1.84
C ARG A 488 -30.47 -14.29 1.98
N SER A 489 -29.78 -13.18 1.75
CA SER A 489 -28.31 -13.09 1.94
C SER A 489 -27.94 -13.12 3.43
N ALA A 490 -28.67 -12.40 4.27
CA ALA A 490 -28.50 -12.37 5.73
C ALA A 490 -28.65 -13.75 6.38
N ASN A 491 -29.63 -14.55 5.92
CA ASN A 491 -29.88 -15.91 6.38
C ASN A 491 -28.77 -16.91 6.01
N LYS A 492 -27.93 -16.55 5.03
CA LYS A 492 -26.72 -17.31 4.67
C LYS A 492 -25.46 -16.72 5.34
N ASN A 493 -25.64 -16.05 6.47
CA ASN A 493 -24.59 -15.40 7.27
C ASN A 493 -23.76 -14.33 6.53
N PHE A 494 -24.31 -13.74 5.46
CA PHE A 494 -23.64 -12.62 4.82
C PHE A 494 -23.85 -11.32 5.60
N THR A 495 -22.77 -10.78 6.14
CA THR A 495 -22.78 -9.69 7.12
C THR A 495 -23.42 -8.40 6.58
N ASN A 496 -23.14 -8.00 5.33
CA ASN A 496 -23.79 -6.82 4.75
C ASN A 496 -25.27 -7.07 4.41
N GLY A 497 -25.65 -8.32 4.13
CA GLY A 497 -27.05 -8.71 4.06
C GLY A 497 -27.75 -8.52 5.41
N GLN A 498 -27.11 -8.89 6.52
CA GLN A 498 -27.63 -8.67 7.87
C GLN A 498 -27.76 -7.17 8.18
N LEU A 499 -26.72 -6.39 7.91
CA LEU A 499 -26.72 -4.93 8.07
C LEU A 499 -27.87 -4.26 7.30
N ASP A 500 -28.02 -4.54 6.01
CA ASP A 500 -29.07 -3.92 5.20
C ASP A 500 -30.46 -4.45 5.54
N THR A 501 -30.59 -5.70 6.01
CA THR A 501 -31.85 -6.21 6.57
C THR A 501 -32.24 -5.42 7.83
N GLY A 502 -31.29 -5.15 8.71
CA GLY A 502 -31.50 -4.29 9.88
C GLY A 502 -31.89 -2.87 9.49
N TYR A 503 -31.25 -2.33 8.43
CA TYR A 503 -31.58 -1.02 7.87
C TYR A 503 -33.00 -0.96 7.31
N CYS A 504 -33.43 -2.00 6.57
CA CYS A 504 -34.80 -2.13 6.08
C CYS A 504 -35.82 -2.11 7.22
N TYR A 505 -35.59 -2.88 8.28
CA TYR A 505 -36.47 -2.87 9.46
C TYR A 505 -36.47 -1.53 10.20
N LYS A 506 -35.32 -0.84 10.29
CA LYS A 506 -35.23 0.47 10.96
C LYS A 506 -36.07 1.55 10.28
N TYR A 507 -36.07 1.55 8.94
CA TYR A 507 -36.68 2.60 8.13
C TYR A 507 -37.97 2.19 7.42
N GLY A 508 -38.40 0.92 7.53
CA GLY A 508 -39.59 0.41 6.85
C GLY A 508 -39.42 0.26 5.33
N ILE A 509 -38.22 -0.10 4.87
CA ILE A 509 -37.90 -0.20 3.43
C ILE A 509 -38.28 -1.60 2.94
N GLY A 510 -39.38 -1.71 2.22
CA GLY A 510 -39.87 -2.97 1.66
C GLY A 510 -40.50 -3.94 2.67
N ILE A 511 -40.59 -3.51 3.93
CA ILE A 511 -41.15 -4.27 5.05
C ILE A 511 -41.66 -3.28 6.09
N GLU A 512 -42.57 -3.72 6.98
CA GLU A 512 -42.99 -2.92 8.12
C GLU A 512 -41.82 -2.59 9.05
N LYS A 513 -41.81 -1.36 9.57
CA LYS A 513 -40.79 -0.87 10.49
C LYS A 513 -40.83 -1.64 11.81
N ASP A 514 -39.69 -2.19 12.22
CA ASP A 514 -39.55 -2.94 13.47
C ASP A 514 -38.16 -2.71 14.08
N LEU A 515 -38.07 -1.83 15.07
CA LEU A 515 -36.79 -1.44 15.67
C LEU A 515 -36.13 -2.59 16.46
N LYS A 516 -36.91 -3.53 17.00
CA LYS A 516 -36.35 -4.69 17.71
C LYS A 516 -35.70 -5.67 16.73
N LYS A 517 -36.33 -5.93 15.58
CA LYS A 517 -35.70 -6.72 14.51
C LYS A 517 -34.51 -5.99 13.90
N ALA A 518 -34.57 -4.66 13.77
CA ALA A 518 -33.41 -3.88 13.33
C ALA A 518 -32.21 -4.08 14.26
N LEU A 519 -32.43 -3.97 15.57
CA LEU A 519 -31.42 -4.20 16.59
C LEU A 519 -30.83 -5.60 16.50
N TYR A 520 -31.68 -6.64 16.41
CA TYR A 520 -31.26 -8.02 16.27
C TYR A 520 -30.30 -8.25 15.08
N TRP A 521 -30.61 -7.68 13.93
CA TRP A 521 -29.76 -7.81 12.75
C TRP A 521 -28.47 -7.00 12.83
N TYR A 522 -28.51 -5.82 13.44
CA TYR A 522 -27.30 -5.05 13.72
C TYR A 522 -26.38 -5.75 14.72
N GLU A 523 -26.92 -6.38 15.77
CA GLU A 523 -26.15 -7.18 16.73
C GLU A 523 -25.48 -8.36 16.04
N LYS A 524 -26.21 -9.12 15.20
CA LYS A 524 -25.62 -10.19 14.40
C LYS A 524 -24.48 -9.71 13.50
N ALA A 525 -24.68 -8.60 12.79
CA ALA A 525 -23.66 -8.07 11.89
C ALA A 525 -22.45 -7.52 12.66
N ALA A 526 -22.66 -6.87 13.81
CA ALA A 526 -21.59 -6.36 14.68
C ALA A 526 -20.76 -7.50 15.28
N ASN A 527 -21.40 -8.59 15.73
CA ASN A 527 -20.71 -9.78 16.23
C ASN A 527 -19.84 -10.45 15.16
N ASN A 528 -20.18 -10.27 13.87
CA ASN A 528 -19.36 -10.71 12.74
C ASN A 528 -18.26 -9.71 12.34
N GLY A 529 -17.99 -8.69 13.17
CA GLY A 529 -16.91 -7.72 12.98
C GLY A 529 -17.25 -6.55 12.04
N ASN A 530 -18.53 -6.32 11.71
CA ASN A 530 -18.91 -5.22 10.83
C ASN A 530 -18.94 -3.88 11.55
N THR A 531 -18.06 -2.98 11.14
CA THR A 531 -17.86 -1.67 11.77
C THR A 531 -19.04 -0.71 11.58
N MET A 532 -19.74 -0.79 10.46
CA MET A 532 -20.95 -0.01 10.19
C MET A 532 -22.13 -0.49 11.04
N ALA A 533 -22.24 -1.80 11.27
CA ALA A 533 -23.22 -2.38 12.18
C ALA A 533 -22.96 -1.95 13.64
N MET A 534 -21.70 -1.99 14.09
CA MET A 534 -21.31 -1.47 15.41
C MET A 534 -21.72 0.00 15.59
N TYR A 535 -21.48 0.83 14.57
CA TYR A 535 -21.95 2.23 14.58
C TYR A 535 -23.48 2.34 14.68
N ASN A 536 -24.23 1.58 13.87
CA ASN A 536 -25.69 1.63 13.91
C ASN A 536 -26.25 1.13 15.25
N LEU A 537 -25.65 0.08 15.82
CA LEU A 537 -26.00 -0.45 17.13
C LEU A 537 -25.67 0.57 18.24
N GLY A 538 -24.50 1.23 18.16
CA GLY A 538 -24.12 2.30 19.07
C GLY A 538 -25.12 3.46 19.04
N ARG A 539 -25.64 3.81 17.86
CA ARG A 539 -26.73 4.80 17.71
C ARG A 539 -28.04 4.33 18.31
N SER A 540 -28.38 3.04 18.19
CA SER A 540 -29.57 2.49 18.82
C SER A 540 -29.51 2.62 20.35
N TYR A 541 -28.38 2.28 20.98
CA TYR A 541 -28.19 2.48 22.43
C TYR A 541 -28.11 3.97 22.83
N LEU A 542 -27.57 4.84 21.97
CA LEU A 542 -27.55 6.29 22.22
C LEU A 542 -28.96 6.89 22.29
N ASN A 543 -29.81 6.49 21.35
CA ASN A 543 -31.14 7.09 21.14
C ASN A 543 -32.26 6.32 21.85
N GLY A 544 -32.02 5.07 22.26
CA GLY A 544 -33.06 4.17 22.78
C GLY A 544 -33.93 3.58 21.66
N GLU A 545 -33.36 3.32 20.48
CA GLU A 545 -34.10 2.80 19.32
C GLU A 545 -34.19 1.28 19.37
N GLY A 546 -35.33 0.76 19.83
CA GLY A 546 -35.57 -0.69 19.96
C GLY A 546 -34.92 -1.34 21.18
N VAL A 547 -34.24 -0.55 22.01
CA VAL A 547 -33.56 -0.93 23.25
C VAL A 547 -33.57 0.25 24.23
N GLU A 548 -33.37 -0.01 25.51
CA GLU A 548 -33.17 1.07 26.49
C GLU A 548 -31.86 1.85 26.20
N LYS A 549 -31.83 3.13 26.57
CA LYS A 549 -30.64 3.95 26.40
C LYS A 549 -29.52 3.44 27.29
N ASP A 550 -28.35 3.23 26.70
CA ASP A 550 -27.14 2.85 27.42
C ASP A 550 -25.95 3.60 26.82
N TYR A 551 -25.52 4.67 27.49
CA TYR A 551 -24.44 5.51 27.02
C TYR A 551 -23.06 4.84 27.10
N ASN A 552 -22.85 3.91 28.04
CA ASN A 552 -21.60 3.18 28.15
C ASN A 552 -21.47 2.17 27.00
N LYS A 553 -22.54 1.41 26.74
CA LYS A 553 -22.57 0.48 25.61
C LYS A 553 -22.49 1.19 24.26
N SER A 554 -23.16 2.34 24.14
CA SER A 554 -23.05 3.20 22.96
C SER A 554 -21.60 3.66 22.73
N PHE A 555 -20.92 4.13 23.77
CA PHE A 555 -19.52 4.56 23.71
C PHE A 555 -18.59 3.43 23.28
N GLU A 556 -18.69 2.24 23.88
CA GLU A 556 -17.84 1.10 23.52
C GLU A 556 -18.07 0.64 22.07
N LEU A 557 -19.32 0.65 21.60
CA LEU A 557 -19.62 0.30 20.20
C LEU A 557 -19.08 1.33 19.21
N PHE A 558 -19.15 2.62 19.52
CA PHE A 558 -18.52 3.65 18.68
C PHE A 558 -17.00 3.55 18.70
N LYS A 559 -16.41 3.19 19.84
CA LYS A 559 -14.97 2.93 19.96
C LYS A 559 -14.53 1.77 19.10
N GLN A 560 -15.22 0.62 19.16
CA GLN A 560 -14.93 -0.54 18.31
C GLN A 560 -15.09 -0.21 16.81
N SER A 561 -16.16 0.51 16.45
CA SER A 561 -16.38 0.99 15.07
C SER A 561 -15.25 1.91 14.60
N ALA A 562 -14.76 2.80 15.48
CA ALA A 562 -13.66 3.70 15.20
C ALA A 562 -12.31 2.99 15.04
N GLU A 563 -12.01 2.01 15.90
CA GLU A 563 -10.82 1.14 15.82
C GLU A 563 -10.80 0.33 14.52
N GLY A 564 -11.97 -0.08 14.05
CA GLY A 564 -12.14 -0.70 12.73
C GLY A 564 -12.10 0.26 11.54
N GLY A 565 -11.88 1.56 11.78
CA GLY A 565 -11.64 2.58 10.74
C GLY A 565 -12.90 3.16 10.10
N TYR A 566 -14.10 2.90 10.63
CA TYR A 566 -15.32 3.46 10.05
C TYR A 566 -15.47 4.94 10.38
N SER A 567 -15.55 5.79 9.36
CA SER A 567 -15.56 7.26 9.49
C SER A 567 -16.69 7.77 10.40
N GLY A 568 -17.89 7.18 10.30
CA GLY A 568 -19.04 7.48 11.16
C GLY A 568 -18.82 7.06 12.61
N GLY A 569 -18.13 5.94 12.85
CA GLY A 569 -17.73 5.48 14.18
C GLY A 569 -16.73 6.43 14.83
N ILE A 570 -15.66 6.79 14.10
CA ILE A 570 -14.65 7.76 14.56
C ILE A 570 -15.30 9.11 14.91
N MET A 571 -16.20 9.59 14.06
CA MET A 571 -16.95 10.83 14.31
C MET A 571 -17.80 10.70 15.58
N MET A 572 -18.57 9.62 15.75
CA MET A 572 -19.40 9.47 16.95
C MET A 572 -18.58 9.29 18.23
N LEU A 573 -17.42 8.65 18.16
CA LEU A 573 -16.50 8.59 19.30
C LEU A 573 -16.00 10.00 19.66
N GLY A 574 -15.68 10.83 18.66
CA GLY A 574 -15.36 12.24 18.86
C GLY A 574 -16.51 13.02 19.50
N TYR A 575 -17.75 12.73 19.11
CA TYR A 575 -18.95 13.29 19.73
C TYR A 575 -19.14 12.86 21.18
N CYS A 576 -18.87 11.60 21.50
CA CYS A 576 -18.92 11.10 22.87
C CYS A 576 -17.92 11.82 23.78
N TYR A 577 -16.67 12.00 23.36
CA TYR A 577 -15.70 12.79 24.12
C TYR A 577 -16.06 14.27 24.20
N HIS A 578 -16.67 14.85 23.16
CA HIS A 578 -17.12 16.24 23.18
C HIS A 578 -18.23 16.49 24.22
N LYS A 579 -19.18 15.55 24.34
CA LYS A 579 -20.37 15.68 25.19
C LYS A 579 -20.31 14.92 26.52
N GLY A 580 -19.28 14.10 26.74
CA GLY A 580 -19.18 13.24 27.91
C GLY A 580 -20.18 12.07 27.91
N ILE A 581 -20.46 11.49 26.75
CA ILE A 581 -21.40 10.36 26.61
C ILE A 581 -20.65 9.06 26.82
N GLY A 582 -20.94 8.37 27.93
CA GLY A 582 -20.26 7.12 28.31
C GLY A 582 -18.78 7.29 28.69
N THR A 583 -18.32 8.55 28.80
CA THR A 583 -16.93 8.90 29.12
C THR A 583 -16.87 10.32 29.70
N LYS A 584 -15.70 10.76 30.18
CA LYS A 584 -15.48 12.14 30.61
C LYS A 584 -15.32 13.06 29.39
N ILE A 585 -15.69 14.34 29.54
CA ILE A 585 -15.49 15.34 28.50
C ILE A 585 -13.99 15.50 28.23
N ASP A 586 -13.59 15.34 26.97
CA ASP A 586 -12.23 15.56 26.48
C ASP A 586 -12.29 16.24 25.10
N LYS A 587 -12.17 17.57 25.10
CA LYS A 587 -12.27 18.37 23.88
C LYS A 587 -11.07 18.18 22.96
N GLN A 588 -9.89 17.92 23.50
CA GLN A 588 -8.67 17.69 22.70
C GLN A 588 -8.78 16.37 21.93
N LYS A 589 -9.17 15.29 22.61
CA LYS A 589 -9.38 13.99 21.97
C LYS A 589 -10.53 14.01 20.97
N SER A 590 -11.60 14.76 21.28
CA SER A 590 -12.68 15.01 20.33
C SER A 590 -12.20 15.68 19.04
N PHE A 591 -11.34 16.71 19.18
CA PHE A 591 -10.74 17.41 18.04
C PHE A 591 -9.95 16.45 17.14
N GLU A 592 -9.08 15.64 17.73
CA GLU A 592 -8.26 14.65 17.01
C GLU A 592 -9.12 13.64 16.24
N LEU A 593 -10.19 13.14 16.87
CA LEU A 593 -11.12 12.19 16.25
C LEU A 593 -11.93 12.82 15.13
N TYR A 594 -12.49 14.03 15.32
CA TYR A 594 -13.17 14.73 14.23
C TYR A 594 -12.22 15.07 13.10
N GLN A 595 -10.98 15.46 13.39
CA GLN A 595 -9.96 15.70 12.37
C GLN A 595 -9.67 14.44 11.56
N SER A 596 -9.51 13.29 12.22
CA SER A 596 -9.33 11.99 11.56
C SER A 596 -10.52 11.64 10.66
N SER A 597 -11.75 11.72 11.18
CA SER A 597 -12.96 11.41 10.42
C SER A 597 -13.21 12.39 9.26
N ALA A 598 -12.88 13.68 9.46
CA ALA A 598 -12.98 14.71 8.42
C ALA A 598 -12.00 14.44 7.26
N ASN A 599 -10.80 13.94 7.56
CA ASN A 599 -9.80 13.53 6.58
C ASN A 599 -10.24 12.28 5.79
N LEU A 600 -11.04 11.41 6.41
CA LEU A 600 -11.71 10.29 5.73
C LEU A 600 -12.96 10.72 4.92
N GLY A 601 -13.29 12.01 4.92
CA GLY A 601 -14.34 12.58 4.08
C GLY A 601 -15.69 12.79 4.76
N SER A 602 -15.83 12.48 6.06
CA SER A 602 -17.10 12.67 6.77
C SER A 602 -17.52 14.15 6.81
N MET A 603 -18.61 14.50 6.11
CA MET A 603 -19.13 15.87 6.08
C MET A 603 -19.52 16.37 7.47
N VAL A 604 -20.12 15.52 8.31
CA VAL A 604 -20.53 15.90 9.67
C VAL A 604 -19.30 16.15 10.55
N ALA A 605 -18.24 15.35 10.40
CA ALA A 605 -16.98 15.59 11.11
C ALA A 605 -16.30 16.89 10.65
N GLN A 606 -16.30 17.19 9.35
CA GLN A 606 -15.81 18.46 8.79
C GLN A 606 -16.57 19.65 9.37
N TYR A 607 -17.91 19.58 9.44
CA TYR A 607 -18.72 20.60 10.09
C TYR A 607 -18.38 20.78 11.58
N ASN A 608 -18.28 19.67 12.33
CA ASN A 608 -17.95 19.72 13.75
C ASN A 608 -16.56 20.30 14.01
N LEU A 609 -15.59 19.95 13.16
CA LEU A 609 -14.25 20.54 13.21
C LEU A 609 -14.28 22.04 12.93
N GLY A 610 -15.10 22.49 11.98
CA GLY A 610 -15.38 23.90 11.74
C GLY A 610 -15.91 24.61 12.98
N ASN A 611 -16.86 23.99 13.71
CA ASN A 611 -17.35 24.51 14.99
C ASN A 611 -16.25 24.61 16.05
N MET A 612 -15.38 23.60 16.16
CA MET A 612 -14.30 23.60 17.14
C MET A 612 -13.29 24.72 16.89
N TYR A 613 -12.87 24.92 15.64
CA TYR A 613 -12.01 26.04 15.26
C TYR A 613 -12.70 27.40 15.47
N LYS A 614 -14.00 27.51 15.19
CA LYS A 614 -14.75 28.75 15.39
C LYS A 614 -14.82 29.18 16.86
N HIS A 615 -14.99 28.21 17.76
CA HIS A 615 -15.21 28.46 19.19
C HIS A 615 -13.95 28.31 20.05
N GLY A 616 -12.87 27.74 19.50
CA GLY A 616 -11.67 27.40 20.28
C GLY A 616 -11.90 26.22 21.23
N ASP A 617 -12.78 25.29 20.87
CA ASP A 617 -13.09 24.12 21.70
C ASP A 617 -12.05 23.03 21.49
N GLY A 618 -11.12 22.84 22.44
CA GLY A 618 -10.08 21.81 22.34
C GLY A 618 -9.00 22.11 21.30
N ILE A 619 -8.96 23.34 20.77
CA ILE A 619 -7.94 23.86 19.87
C ILE A 619 -7.94 25.39 19.95
N ILE A 620 -6.87 26.04 19.52
CA ILE A 620 -6.84 27.51 19.40
C ILE A 620 -7.88 27.94 18.36
N LYS A 621 -8.65 28.98 18.71
CA LYS A 621 -9.66 29.56 17.82
C LYS A 621 -9.02 30.06 16.52
N ASP A 622 -9.58 29.68 15.38
CA ASP A 622 -9.08 29.98 14.05
C ASP A 622 -10.26 30.08 13.07
N ILE A 623 -10.66 31.30 12.71
CA ILE A 623 -11.85 31.53 11.87
C ILE A 623 -11.59 31.09 10.42
N ASP A 624 -10.38 31.25 9.90
CA ASP A 624 -10.04 30.86 8.53
C ASP A 624 -10.12 29.34 8.37
N LYS A 625 -9.62 28.58 9.36
CA LYS A 625 -9.80 27.12 9.38
C LYS A 625 -11.25 26.72 9.57
N ALA A 626 -12.03 27.46 10.35
CA ALA A 626 -13.47 27.20 10.46
C ALA A 626 -14.16 27.34 9.10
N ILE A 627 -13.91 28.44 8.38
CA ILE A 627 -14.41 28.69 7.01
C ILE A 627 -13.96 27.58 6.06
N TYR A 628 -12.69 27.16 6.11
CA TYR A 628 -12.17 26.06 5.29
C TYR A 628 -12.98 24.76 5.49
N TRP A 629 -13.19 24.36 6.74
CA TRP A 629 -13.87 23.11 7.07
C TRP A 629 -15.38 23.16 6.80
N TYR A 630 -16.04 24.29 7.09
CA TYR A 630 -17.43 24.50 6.66
C TYR A 630 -17.55 24.47 5.13
N GLY A 631 -16.60 25.08 4.40
CA GLY A 631 -16.56 25.03 2.94
C GLY A 631 -16.43 23.61 2.40
N LYS A 632 -15.59 22.76 3.01
CA LYS A 632 -15.47 21.34 2.65
C LYS A 632 -16.79 20.59 2.88
N SER A 633 -17.40 20.74 4.05
CA SER A 633 -18.67 20.09 4.39
C SER A 633 -19.84 20.59 3.53
N SER A 634 -19.88 21.89 3.24
CA SER A 634 -20.90 22.56 2.44
C SER A 634 -20.91 22.08 0.98
N LYS A 635 -19.71 21.88 0.39
CA LYS A 635 -19.55 21.30 -0.96
C LYS A 635 -20.08 19.86 -1.06
N GLN A 636 -20.18 19.15 0.06
CA GLN A 636 -20.79 17.82 0.13
C GLN A 636 -22.31 17.87 0.37
N GLY A 637 -22.91 19.07 0.45
CA GLY A 637 -24.35 19.27 0.62
C GLY A 637 -24.83 19.34 2.07
N TYR A 638 -23.94 19.48 3.06
CA TYR A 638 -24.37 19.57 4.46
C TYR A 638 -24.94 20.95 4.77
N GLN A 639 -26.25 21.01 5.00
CA GLN A 639 -27.03 22.26 5.14
C GLN A 639 -26.55 23.14 6.30
N ASP A 640 -26.27 22.56 7.47
CA ASP A 640 -25.78 23.35 8.60
C ASP A 640 -24.41 24.01 8.30
N ALA A 641 -23.55 23.33 7.54
CA ALA A 641 -22.28 23.91 7.11
C ALA A 641 -22.48 25.05 6.09
N GLN A 642 -23.44 24.91 5.16
CA GLN A 642 -23.80 25.98 4.22
C GLN A 642 -24.25 27.24 4.99
N TYR A 643 -25.16 27.07 5.94
CA TYR A 643 -25.67 28.17 6.76
C TYR A 643 -24.57 28.83 7.62
N LYS A 644 -23.70 28.04 8.26
CA LYS A 644 -22.58 28.59 9.06
C LYS A 644 -21.56 29.32 8.20
N LEU A 645 -21.26 28.81 7.00
CA LEU A 645 -20.35 29.43 6.06
C LEU A 645 -20.88 30.77 5.57
N GLU A 646 -22.14 30.82 5.13
CA GLU A 646 -22.80 32.05 4.68
C GLU A 646 -22.79 33.11 5.79
N LYS A 647 -23.14 32.73 7.02
CA LYS A 647 -23.13 33.66 8.15
C LYS A 647 -21.73 34.23 8.43
N LEU A 648 -20.66 33.45 8.27
CA LEU A 648 -19.29 33.87 8.54
C LEU A 648 -18.67 34.70 7.41
N LEU A 649 -19.13 34.50 6.16
CA LEU A 649 -18.68 35.31 5.03
C LEU A 649 -19.40 36.66 4.96
N ASN A 650 -20.57 36.76 5.60
CA ASN A 650 -21.40 37.97 5.65
C ASN A 650 -21.28 38.74 6.99
N SER A 651 -20.41 38.30 7.90
CA SER A 651 -20.13 38.94 9.20
C SER A 651 -18.75 39.55 9.23
#